data_AF-A0A445J7H6-F1
#
_entry.id   AF-A0A445J7H6-F1
#
_cell.length_a   1.000
_cell.length_b   1.000
_cell.length_c   1.000
_cell.angle_alpha   90.00
_cell.angle_beta   90.00
_cell.angle_gamma   90.00
#
_symmetry.space_group_name_H-M   'P 1'
#
loop_
_entity.id
_entity.type
_entity.pdbx_description
1 polymer ?
#
loop_
_entity_poly.entity_id
_entity_poly.type
_entity_poly.pdbx_seq_one_letter_code
_entity_poly.pdbx_strand_id
1 'polypeptide(L)'
;MIVNSFIELHEWSASNSSVSQRDCILLAACEAHETLPQSAEFPADVFTSCLTTPIKMALRWFCTRSLLRESLDYSLIDKIPGRPNDRKTLLGELNWIFTAVTDTIAWNVLPHDLFQRLFRQDLLVASLFRNFLLAERIMRSANCSPVSHPMLPPTHQHHMWDAWDMAAELCLSQLPSLVEDPNAEFQPSTFFTEQLTAFEVWLDHGSEHKKPPEQLPIVLQVLLSQCHRFRALVLLGRFLDMGPWAVDLALSVGIFPYVLKLLQTTTPELRQILVFIWTKILALDKSCQVDLVKDGGHIYFIKFLDSMEAYPEQRAMAAFVLAVIVDGHRRGQEACIEAGLIHVCLKHLQSSCPNDSQTEPLFLQWLCLCLGKLWEDFSEAQTIGLQEDATTIFAPLLSEPQPEVRASAVFALGTLLDVGFDSCRSVGGDEECDDDDKFRAEVSIVKSMLDVASDGSPLVRAEVAVALARFAFGHNKHLKSIAAAYWKPQANSLINSLPSLTNIKGSVGGYAKQNQHMPHGSIVSPQIGPIRVGNDNSPVVRDGRVSSSSPLAGSGIMHGSPLSDDSSHHSDSGILNDGFSNGVANHTGPKPFDNALYSQCVLAMCTLAKDPSPRIANLGRRVLSIIGIEQVVAKPLKSSGVRTAESTASPLARSSSWFDMNGGHLPLTFRTPPVSPPRPSYITRMRRVCSLEFRPHLMDSPDSGLADPLLGSGGASGTSDRSFLPQSTIYSWSCGHFSKPLLTAADDSEEVSARREEREKFALEHIAKCQHSAVSRLTNPIAKWDIKGTQTALLQPFSPIVIAADENERIRIWNHEEATLLNSFDNHDFPDKGISKLCLVNELDESLLLAASSDGNIRIWKDYTLRGKQKLVTAFSSIHGHKPGVRNLNAVVDWQQQCGYLYASGEISSIMLWDVDKEQLVNSKSSSSDCSVSALAASQVHGGQFTAGFIDGSVRLYDVRTPDMLVCGLRPHTQRVEKVVGIGFQPGLDQGKIVSASQAGDIQFLDIRNHSSAYLTIEAHRGSLTALAVHRHAPIIASGSAKQLIKVFSLEGDQLGTIRYYPTLMAQKIGSVSCLNFHPYQVLLAAGAADACVCIYADDNTQAR
;
A
#
# COMPACT_ATOMS: atom_id res chain seq x y z
N MET A 1 32.69 -37.24 39.55
CA MET A 1 32.75 -38.71 39.34
C MET A 1 31.47 -39.23 38.69
N ILE A 2 30.33 -39.32 39.42
CA ILE A 2 29.09 -39.91 38.89
C ILE A 2 28.65 -39.29 37.55
N VAL A 3 28.65 -37.95 37.45
CA VAL A 3 28.27 -37.23 36.22
C VAL A 3 29.16 -37.63 35.04
N ASN A 4 30.48 -37.69 35.23
CA ASN A 4 31.44 -38.11 34.19
C ASN A 4 31.14 -39.52 33.70
N SER A 5 30.89 -40.48 34.59
CA SER A 5 30.55 -41.86 34.20
C SER A 5 29.23 -41.95 33.42
N PHE A 6 28.26 -41.07 33.68
CA PHE A 6 27.04 -40.96 32.86
C PHE A 6 27.32 -40.34 31.49
N ILE A 7 28.22 -39.36 31.39
CA ILE A 7 28.66 -38.78 30.11
C ILE A 7 29.40 -39.83 29.27
N GLU A 8 30.35 -40.57 29.85
CA GLU A 8 31.08 -41.68 29.20
C GLU A 8 30.13 -42.77 28.67
N LEU A 9 29.11 -43.15 29.45
CA LEU A 9 28.05 -44.07 29.01
C LEU A 9 27.24 -43.50 27.82
N HIS A 10 26.99 -42.19 27.81
CA HIS A 10 26.31 -41.51 26.71
C HIS A 10 27.15 -41.49 25.43
N GLU A 11 28.42 -41.10 25.51
CA GLU A 11 29.34 -41.03 24.36
C GLU A 11 29.51 -42.40 23.69
N TRP A 12 29.68 -43.48 24.48
CA TRP A 12 29.70 -44.83 23.93
C TRP A 12 28.37 -45.24 23.27
N SER A 13 27.22 -44.88 23.84
CA SER A 13 25.92 -45.22 23.27
C SER A 13 25.61 -44.50 21.93
N ALA A 14 26.04 -43.24 21.79
CA ALA A 14 25.80 -42.43 20.60
C ALA A 14 26.54 -42.97 19.35
N SER A 15 27.66 -43.67 19.55
CA SER A 15 28.45 -44.26 18.46
C SER A 15 27.79 -45.45 17.75
N ASN A 16 26.77 -46.10 18.36
CA ASN A 16 26.25 -47.40 17.91
C ASN A 16 24.76 -47.43 17.53
N SER A 17 24.01 -46.33 17.65
CA SER A 17 22.63 -46.28 17.13
C SER A 17 22.11 -44.86 16.94
N SER A 18 21.28 -44.65 15.91
CA SER A 18 20.55 -43.40 15.66
C SER A 18 19.34 -43.23 16.58
N VAL A 19 19.52 -43.50 17.87
CA VAL A 19 18.47 -43.40 18.90
C VAL A 19 18.66 -42.09 19.67
N SER A 20 17.55 -41.40 19.89
CA SER A 20 17.44 -40.14 20.63
C SER A 20 18.39 -40.06 21.84
N GLN A 21 19.05 -38.89 22.01
CA GLN A 21 19.74 -38.53 23.25
C GLN A 21 18.77 -38.76 24.42
N ARG A 22 19.11 -39.69 25.33
CA ARG A 22 18.28 -39.89 26.53
C ARG A 22 18.24 -38.60 27.32
N ASP A 23 17.03 -38.16 27.66
CA ASP A 23 16.76 -36.91 28.38
C ASP A 23 17.12 -37.06 29.87
N CYS A 24 18.42 -37.17 30.15
CA CYS A 24 18.96 -37.42 31.48
C CYS A 24 19.45 -36.11 32.09
N ILE A 25 18.85 -35.73 33.22
CA ILE A 25 19.23 -34.55 34.01
C ILE A 25 19.92 -35.03 35.27
N LEU A 26 21.08 -34.45 35.59
CA LEU A 26 21.89 -34.82 36.76
C LEU A 26 22.24 -33.57 37.57
N LEU A 27 22.17 -33.67 38.91
CA LEU A 27 22.59 -32.64 39.85
C LEU A 27 23.51 -33.29 40.89
N ALA A 28 24.72 -32.77 41.05
CA ALA A 28 25.74 -33.29 41.95
C ALA A 28 26.27 -32.19 42.88
N ALA A 29 26.57 -32.56 44.13
CA ALA A 29 26.85 -31.62 45.21
C ALA A 29 28.24 -30.96 45.16
N CYS A 30 29.23 -31.61 44.56
CA CYS A 30 30.62 -31.16 44.50
C CYS A 30 31.37 -31.81 43.33
N GLU A 31 32.52 -31.26 42.98
CA GLU A 31 33.42 -31.80 41.96
C GLU A 31 34.11 -33.09 42.40
N ALA A 32 34.74 -33.78 41.44
CA ALA A 32 35.39 -35.08 41.68
C ALA A 32 36.56 -35.06 42.69
N HIS A 33 37.10 -33.87 43.00
CA HIS A 33 38.26 -33.67 43.85
C HIS A 33 37.93 -32.99 45.19
N GLU A 34 36.67 -32.58 45.38
CA GLU A 34 36.20 -31.82 46.55
C GLU A 34 35.56 -32.75 47.59
N THR A 35 35.38 -32.24 48.81
CA THR A 35 34.68 -32.93 49.90
C THR A 35 33.67 -32.00 50.57
N LEU A 36 32.48 -32.53 50.87
CA LEU A 36 31.40 -31.77 51.53
C LEU A 36 31.86 -31.07 52.83
N PRO A 37 31.30 -29.90 53.15
CA PRO A 37 31.75 -29.08 54.26
C PRO A 37 31.51 -29.74 55.62
N GLN A 38 32.47 -29.58 56.53
CA GLN A 38 32.44 -30.13 57.89
C GLN A 38 32.26 -29.06 58.99
N SER A 39 32.06 -27.79 58.62
CA SER A 39 31.79 -26.71 59.58
C SER A 39 30.40 -26.85 60.19
N ALA A 40 30.31 -26.68 61.51
CA ALA A 40 29.05 -26.73 62.27
C ALA A 40 28.04 -25.61 61.90
N GLU A 41 28.45 -24.61 61.12
CA GLU A 41 27.56 -23.58 60.57
C GLU A 41 26.63 -24.14 59.47
N PHE A 42 26.92 -25.33 58.93
CA PHE A 42 26.16 -26.00 57.89
C PHE A 42 25.62 -27.36 58.37
N PRO A 43 24.43 -27.80 57.92
CA PRO A 43 23.99 -29.19 58.14
C PRO A 43 24.79 -30.14 57.23
N ALA A 44 24.86 -31.42 57.59
CA ALA A 44 25.56 -32.42 56.78
C ALA A 44 24.97 -32.62 55.36
N ASP A 45 23.71 -32.21 55.15
CA ASP A 45 22.96 -32.38 53.91
C ASP A 45 22.77 -31.07 53.10
N VAL A 46 23.72 -30.12 53.20
CA VAL A 46 23.65 -28.76 52.58
C VAL A 46 22.99 -28.76 51.20
N PHE A 47 23.46 -29.62 50.30
CA PHE A 47 22.97 -29.68 48.92
C PHE A 47 21.47 -30.02 48.84
N THR A 48 21.04 -31.08 49.53
CA THR A 48 19.63 -31.49 49.59
C THR A 48 18.79 -30.42 50.31
N SER A 49 19.31 -29.83 51.37
CA SER A 49 18.68 -28.73 52.11
C SER A 49 18.48 -27.47 51.24
N CYS A 50 19.44 -27.11 50.38
CA CYS A 50 19.29 -26.05 49.38
C CYS A 50 18.21 -26.40 48.35
N LEU A 51 18.23 -27.62 47.80
CA LEU A 51 17.30 -28.04 46.74
C LEU A 51 15.85 -28.19 47.23
N THR A 52 15.63 -28.56 48.48
CA THR A 52 14.28 -28.87 49.03
C THR A 52 13.73 -27.81 49.97
N THR A 53 14.59 -27.06 50.67
CA THR A 53 14.20 -26.02 51.64
C THR A 53 14.95 -24.70 51.43
N PRO A 54 14.93 -24.11 50.21
CA PRO A 54 15.82 -23.02 49.81
C PRO A 54 15.74 -21.81 50.74
N ILE A 55 14.54 -21.31 51.07
CA ILE A 55 14.36 -20.11 51.91
C ILE A 55 14.96 -20.30 53.31
N LYS A 56 14.70 -21.45 53.94
CA LYS A 56 15.22 -21.77 55.27
C LYS A 56 16.75 -21.87 55.28
N MET A 57 17.33 -22.45 54.23
CA MET A 57 18.79 -22.52 54.08
C MET A 57 19.41 -21.15 53.79
N ALA A 58 18.82 -20.38 52.86
CA ALA A 58 19.28 -19.04 52.49
C ALA A 58 19.31 -18.08 53.68
N LEU A 59 18.25 -18.02 54.48
CA LEU A 59 18.19 -17.14 55.66
C LEU A 59 19.17 -17.58 56.76
N ARG A 60 19.30 -18.89 57.02
CA ARG A 60 20.26 -19.41 58.00
C ARG A 60 21.72 -19.13 57.61
N TRP A 61 22.03 -19.21 56.33
CA TRP A 61 23.35 -18.88 55.76
C TRP A 61 23.60 -17.36 55.72
N PHE A 62 22.56 -16.55 55.46
CA PHE A 62 22.65 -15.10 55.50
C PHE A 62 22.98 -14.61 56.93
N CYS A 63 22.23 -15.05 57.95
CA CYS A 63 22.46 -14.64 59.35
C CYS A 63 23.84 -15.02 59.92
N THR A 64 24.53 -16.02 59.38
CA THR A 64 25.90 -16.39 59.83
C THR A 64 26.95 -15.40 59.32
N ARG A 65 26.64 -14.67 58.24
CA ARG A 65 27.59 -13.87 57.44
C ARG A 65 27.26 -12.39 57.41
N SER A 66 26.01 -11.99 57.65
CA SER A 66 25.59 -10.60 57.73
C SER A 66 25.86 -9.97 59.10
N LEU A 67 25.72 -8.64 59.19
CA LEU A 67 25.90 -7.88 60.44
C LEU A 67 24.85 -8.24 61.52
N LEU A 68 23.80 -8.98 61.16
CA LEU A 68 22.71 -9.39 62.04
C LEU A 68 23.06 -10.58 62.95
N ARG A 69 24.25 -11.18 62.81
CA ARG A 69 24.70 -12.38 63.56
C ARG A 69 24.59 -12.24 65.08
N GLU A 70 24.76 -11.02 65.61
CA GLU A 70 24.72 -10.74 67.05
C GLU A 70 23.32 -10.28 67.54
N SER A 71 22.43 -9.89 66.64
CA SER A 71 21.14 -9.26 66.98
C SER A 71 19.90 -10.15 66.79
N LEU A 72 20.02 -11.26 66.04
CA LEU A 72 18.89 -12.17 65.76
C LEU A 72 19.16 -13.60 66.23
N ASP A 73 18.24 -14.15 67.02
CA ASP A 73 18.25 -15.56 67.41
C ASP A 73 17.85 -16.47 66.23
N TYR A 74 18.65 -17.50 65.98
CA TYR A 74 18.39 -18.55 64.99
C TYR A 74 17.03 -19.24 65.16
N SER A 75 16.47 -19.27 66.37
CA SER A 75 15.13 -19.86 66.60
C SER A 75 13.98 -19.07 65.95
N LEU A 76 14.18 -17.80 65.60
CA LEU A 76 13.17 -16.96 64.96
C LEU A 76 12.95 -17.34 63.48
N ILE A 77 13.99 -17.80 62.78
CA ILE A 77 13.89 -18.22 61.36
C ILE A 77 12.94 -19.42 61.21
N ASP A 78 12.85 -20.27 62.23
CA ASP A 78 11.92 -21.41 62.24
C ASP A 78 10.47 -21.01 62.61
N LYS A 79 10.24 -19.74 62.97
CA LYS A 79 8.94 -19.18 63.39
C LYS A 79 8.39 -18.11 62.42
N ILE A 80 8.96 -17.97 61.22
CA ILE A 80 8.51 -16.96 60.24
C ILE A 80 7.01 -17.15 59.95
N PRO A 81 6.17 -16.10 60.12
CA PRO A 81 4.74 -16.21 59.95
C PRO A 81 4.35 -16.40 58.48
N GLY A 82 3.33 -17.23 58.26
CA GLY A 82 2.68 -17.38 56.96
C GLY A 82 2.77 -18.77 56.32
N ARG A 83 2.55 -18.81 55.01
CA ARG A 83 2.63 -20.02 54.18
C ARG A 83 3.34 -19.69 52.87
N PRO A 84 4.17 -20.58 52.30
CA PRO A 84 4.96 -20.29 51.10
C PRO A 84 4.12 -20.02 49.83
N ASN A 85 2.84 -20.40 49.84
CA ASN A 85 1.89 -20.16 48.75
C ASN A 85 1.13 -18.82 48.89
N ASP A 86 1.09 -18.23 50.08
CA ASP A 86 0.36 -16.98 50.33
C ASP A 86 1.30 -15.78 50.32
N ARG A 87 1.36 -15.13 49.16
CA ARG A 87 2.20 -13.95 48.89
C ARG A 87 1.86 -12.71 49.73
N LYS A 88 0.74 -12.71 50.46
CA LYS A 88 0.44 -11.63 51.44
C LYS A 88 1.09 -11.87 52.80
N THR A 89 1.71 -13.03 53.00
CA THR A 89 2.45 -13.36 54.22
C THR A 89 3.95 -13.27 54.00
N LEU A 90 4.70 -12.91 55.04
CA LEU A 90 6.16 -12.72 54.99
C LEU A 90 6.90 -13.91 54.34
N LEU A 91 6.57 -15.15 54.74
CA LEU A 91 7.15 -16.36 54.16
C LEU A 91 6.82 -16.55 52.67
N GLY A 92 5.60 -16.21 52.25
CA GLY A 92 5.16 -16.34 50.86
C GLY A 92 5.69 -15.23 49.95
N GLU A 93 5.87 -14.02 50.48
CA GLU A 93 6.54 -12.93 49.75
C GLU A 93 8.02 -13.27 49.53
N LEU A 94 8.76 -13.69 50.58
CA LEU A 94 10.15 -14.16 50.45
C LEU A 94 10.29 -15.28 49.40
N ASN A 95 9.42 -16.29 49.45
CA ASN A 95 9.45 -17.40 48.50
C ASN A 95 9.20 -16.93 47.04
N TRP A 96 8.37 -15.91 46.87
CA TRP A 96 8.05 -15.32 45.57
C TRP A 96 9.16 -14.41 45.05
N ILE A 97 9.79 -13.59 45.91
CA ILE A 97 11.00 -12.81 45.58
C ILE A 97 12.16 -13.75 45.20
N PHE A 98 12.40 -14.80 45.98
CA PHE A 98 13.41 -15.82 45.68
C PHE A 98 13.18 -16.48 44.31
N THR A 99 11.93 -16.81 44.00
CA THR A 99 11.54 -17.36 42.69
C THR A 99 11.82 -16.35 41.57
N ALA A 100 11.48 -15.07 41.77
CA ALA A 100 11.75 -14.02 40.78
C ALA A 100 13.25 -13.79 40.55
N VAL A 101 14.05 -13.74 41.61
CA VAL A 101 15.52 -13.56 41.53
C VAL A 101 16.17 -14.74 40.81
N THR A 102 15.87 -15.99 41.21
CA THR A 102 16.48 -17.18 40.61
C THR A 102 16.08 -17.40 39.16
N ASP A 103 14.82 -17.14 38.80
CA ASP A 103 14.34 -17.20 37.41
C ASP A 103 14.98 -16.11 36.53
N THR A 104 15.24 -14.93 37.10
CA THR A 104 15.95 -13.82 36.43
C THR A 104 17.41 -14.14 36.17
N ILE A 105 18.13 -14.67 37.17
CA ILE A 105 19.52 -15.09 37.02
C ILE A 105 19.64 -16.17 35.95
N ALA A 106 18.73 -17.15 35.94
CA ALA A 106 18.70 -18.20 34.94
C ALA A 106 18.49 -17.64 33.52
N TRP A 107 17.55 -16.73 33.32
CA TRP A 107 17.26 -16.17 32.00
C TRP A 107 18.39 -15.29 31.45
N ASN A 108 19.06 -14.50 32.32
CA ASN A 108 20.18 -13.64 31.91
C ASN A 108 21.47 -14.41 31.60
N VAL A 109 21.67 -15.58 32.21
CA VAL A 109 22.93 -16.36 32.11
C VAL A 109 22.84 -17.52 31.11
N LEU A 110 21.66 -18.12 30.93
CA LEU A 110 21.50 -19.33 30.11
C LEU A 110 21.11 -19.03 28.65
N PRO A 111 21.60 -19.82 27.67
CA PRO A 111 21.06 -19.81 26.31
C PRO A 111 19.57 -20.16 26.29
N HIS A 112 18.83 -19.58 25.35
CA HIS A 112 17.37 -19.67 25.28
C HIS A 112 16.83 -21.11 25.34
N ASP A 113 17.36 -22.02 24.51
CA ASP A 113 16.93 -23.42 24.45
C ASP A 113 17.13 -24.16 25.80
N LEU A 114 18.23 -23.86 26.48
CA LEU A 114 18.56 -24.47 27.76
C LEU A 114 17.69 -23.91 28.89
N PHE A 115 17.41 -22.61 28.87
CA PHE A 115 16.46 -21.98 29.78
C PHE A 115 15.05 -22.59 29.62
N GLN A 116 14.56 -22.72 28.39
CA GLN A 116 13.25 -23.33 28.11
C GLN A 116 13.16 -24.77 28.63
N ARG A 117 14.14 -25.61 28.28
CA ARG A 117 14.19 -27.01 28.74
C ARG A 117 14.22 -27.15 30.26
N LEU A 118 15.03 -26.34 30.96
CA LEU A 118 15.25 -26.51 32.40
C LEU A 118 14.28 -25.71 33.28
N PHE A 119 13.82 -24.53 32.86
CA PHE A 119 13.03 -23.60 33.68
C PHE A 119 11.57 -23.43 33.24
N ARG A 120 11.14 -24.03 32.11
CA ARG A 120 9.76 -23.90 31.58
C ARG A 120 9.08 -25.23 31.25
N GLN A 121 9.80 -26.25 30.81
CA GLN A 121 9.21 -27.51 30.36
C GLN A 121 8.54 -28.34 31.48
N ASP A 122 9.17 -28.44 32.65
CA ASP A 122 8.65 -29.18 33.80
C ASP A 122 8.77 -28.37 35.10
N LEU A 123 7.70 -28.34 35.91
CA LEU A 123 7.59 -27.51 37.11
C LEU A 123 8.53 -27.95 38.25
N LEU A 124 8.78 -29.26 38.38
CA LEU A 124 9.68 -29.83 39.38
C LEU A 124 11.14 -29.62 38.96
N VAL A 125 11.48 -29.90 37.70
CA VAL A 125 12.82 -29.64 37.13
C VAL A 125 13.16 -28.16 37.28
N ALA A 126 12.25 -27.25 36.89
CA ALA A 126 12.42 -25.81 37.08
C ALA A 126 12.63 -25.43 38.55
N SER A 127 11.98 -26.13 39.48
CA SER A 127 12.17 -25.85 40.91
C SER A 127 13.50 -26.35 41.45
N LEU A 128 13.94 -27.53 41.01
CA LEU A 128 15.26 -28.05 41.37
C LEU A 128 16.37 -27.16 40.80
N PHE A 129 16.25 -26.69 39.56
CA PHE A 129 17.26 -25.79 38.97
C PHE A 129 17.26 -24.38 39.56
N ARG A 130 16.10 -23.77 39.85
CA ARG A 130 16.02 -22.51 40.63
C ARG A 130 16.74 -22.65 41.98
N ASN A 131 16.49 -23.75 42.69
CA ASN A 131 17.08 -24.02 43.99
C ASN A 131 18.57 -24.44 43.89
N PHE A 132 19.01 -24.98 42.75
CA PHE A 132 20.40 -25.31 42.46
C PHE A 132 21.27 -24.05 42.32
N LEU A 133 20.75 -22.94 41.81
CA LEU A 133 21.49 -21.66 41.77
C LEU A 133 21.85 -21.18 43.19
N LEU A 134 20.94 -21.35 44.15
CA LEU A 134 21.23 -21.10 45.57
C LEU A 134 22.26 -22.08 46.12
N ALA A 135 22.18 -23.37 45.75
CA ALA A 135 23.18 -24.36 46.13
C ALA A 135 24.58 -23.97 45.61
N GLU A 136 24.70 -23.50 44.36
CA GLU A 136 25.96 -23.01 43.80
C GLU A 136 26.53 -21.85 44.63
N ARG A 137 25.70 -20.87 45.00
CA ARG A 137 26.11 -19.71 45.81
C ARG A 137 26.56 -20.11 47.22
N ILE A 138 25.76 -20.92 47.92
CA ILE A 138 26.05 -21.32 49.30
C ILE A 138 27.26 -22.26 49.36
N MET A 139 27.33 -23.26 48.49
CA MET A 139 28.38 -24.28 48.56
C MET A 139 29.75 -23.75 48.13
N ARG A 140 29.83 -22.83 47.15
CA ARG A 140 31.10 -22.15 46.81
C ARG A 140 31.67 -21.40 48.01
N SER A 141 30.80 -20.84 48.87
CA SER A 141 31.21 -20.15 50.10
C SER A 141 31.84 -21.07 51.15
N ALA A 142 31.72 -22.39 50.96
CA ALA A 142 32.28 -23.46 51.77
C ALA A 142 33.27 -24.36 50.99
N ASN A 143 33.86 -23.83 49.90
CA ASN A 143 34.81 -24.53 49.02
C ASN A 143 34.27 -25.83 48.38
N CYS A 144 33.00 -25.84 47.95
CA CYS A 144 32.41 -26.89 47.14
C CYS A 144 31.72 -26.30 45.90
N SER A 145 31.84 -26.96 44.77
CA SER A 145 31.37 -26.50 43.46
C SER A 145 30.34 -27.50 42.92
N PRO A 146 29.03 -27.23 43.08
CA PRO A 146 27.99 -28.11 42.55
C PRO A 146 28.04 -28.21 41.03
N VAL A 147 27.78 -29.41 40.49
CA VAL A 147 27.87 -29.71 39.06
C VAL A 147 26.51 -30.21 38.55
N SER A 148 26.06 -29.68 37.41
CA SER A 148 24.84 -30.12 36.73
C SER A 148 25.14 -30.75 35.36
N HIS A 149 24.23 -31.59 34.89
CA HIS A 149 24.10 -31.96 33.49
C HIS A 149 22.66 -31.68 33.03
N PRO A 150 22.44 -30.80 32.03
CA PRO A 150 23.44 -29.99 31.32
C PRO A 150 24.21 -29.02 32.23
N MET A 151 25.44 -28.69 31.86
CA MET A 151 26.31 -27.80 32.64
C MET A 151 25.85 -26.34 32.51
N LEU A 152 25.66 -25.66 33.64
CA LEU A 152 25.33 -24.24 33.67
C LEU A 152 26.62 -23.38 33.72
N PRO A 153 26.62 -22.16 33.16
CA PRO A 153 27.63 -21.15 33.47
C PRO A 153 27.53 -20.71 34.95
N PRO A 154 28.59 -20.10 35.53
CA PRO A 154 28.63 -19.73 36.94
C PRO A 154 27.62 -18.62 37.29
N THR A 155 26.74 -18.86 38.27
CA THR A 155 25.65 -17.92 38.65
C THR A 155 25.81 -17.25 40.01
N HIS A 156 26.78 -17.71 40.82
CA HIS A 156 26.95 -17.34 42.23
C HIS A 156 27.30 -15.86 42.49
N GLN A 157 27.86 -15.16 41.50
CA GLN A 157 28.30 -13.76 41.55
C GLN A 157 27.38 -12.78 40.80
N HIS A 158 26.20 -13.24 40.38
CA HIS A 158 25.25 -12.39 39.65
C HIS A 158 24.65 -11.31 40.57
N HIS A 159 24.72 -10.03 40.18
CA HIS A 159 24.26 -8.85 40.95
C HIS A 159 22.81 -8.94 41.50
N MET A 160 21.90 -9.66 40.83
CA MET A 160 20.55 -9.94 41.37
C MET A 160 20.54 -10.67 42.73
N TRP A 161 21.64 -11.32 43.12
CA TRP A 161 21.80 -11.84 44.47
C TRP A 161 21.93 -10.75 45.54
N ASP A 162 22.46 -9.57 45.20
CA ASP A 162 22.55 -8.43 46.11
C ASP A 162 21.14 -7.88 46.40
N ALA A 163 20.25 -7.91 45.40
CA ALA A 163 18.83 -7.57 45.57
C ALA A 163 18.07 -8.60 46.43
N TRP A 164 18.43 -9.89 46.35
CA TRP A 164 17.91 -10.91 47.27
C TRP A 164 18.40 -10.67 48.71
N ASP A 165 19.70 -10.39 48.89
CA ASP A 165 20.28 -10.15 50.21
C ASP A 165 19.64 -8.93 50.90
N MET A 166 19.41 -7.84 50.16
CA MET A 166 18.69 -6.66 50.66
C MET A 166 17.23 -6.98 51.04
N ALA A 167 16.51 -7.74 50.21
CA ALA A 167 15.14 -8.16 50.53
C ALA A 167 15.08 -9.09 51.75
N ALA A 168 16.06 -9.98 51.91
CA ALA A 168 16.20 -10.85 53.07
C ALA A 168 16.53 -10.06 54.35
N GLU A 169 17.42 -9.07 54.28
CA GLU A 169 17.76 -8.19 55.40
C GLU A 169 16.55 -7.38 55.88
N LEU A 170 15.83 -6.72 54.96
CA LEU A 170 14.59 -5.99 55.27
C LEU A 170 13.54 -6.92 55.91
N CYS A 171 13.33 -8.11 55.35
CA CYS A 171 12.43 -9.11 55.93
C CYS A 171 12.84 -9.53 57.36
N LEU A 172 14.13 -9.80 57.59
CA LEU A 172 14.64 -10.25 58.88
C LEU A 172 14.59 -9.15 59.95
N SER A 173 14.73 -7.88 59.57
CA SER A 173 14.58 -6.74 60.49
C SER A 173 13.15 -6.56 61.03
N GLN A 174 12.12 -6.93 60.25
CA GLN A 174 10.71 -6.91 60.68
C GLN A 174 10.33 -8.13 61.52
N LEU A 175 11.13 -9.21 61.50
CA LEU A 175 10.75 -10.49 62.09
C LEU A 175 10.55 -10.45 63.62
N PRO A 176 11.38 -9.75 64.43
CA PRO A 176 11.16 -9.69 65.89
C PRO A 176 9.81 -9.09 66.27
N SER A 177 9.44 -7.94 65.70
CA SER A 177 8.17 -7.27 66.00
C SER A 177 6.95 -8.10 65.57
N LEU A 178 7.02 -8.82 64.46
CA LEU A 178 5.95 -9.70 63.98
C LEU A 178 5.81 -11.00 64.80
N VAL A 179 6.85 -11.41 65.55
CA VAL A 179 6.81 -12.57 66.45
C VAL A 179 6.39 -12.17 67.87
N GLU A 180 6.70 -10.94 68.30
CA GLU A 180 6.30 -10.40 69.60
C GLU A 180 4.82 -9.95 69.62
N ASP A 181 4.32 -9.27 68.57
CA ASP A 181 2.91 -8.91 68.44
C ASP A 181 2.28 -9.51 67.16
N PRO A 182 1.39 -10.51 67.29
CA PRO A 182 0.65 -11.08 66.16
C PRO A 182 -0.29 -10.10 65.43
N ASN A 183 -0.54 -8.91 65.99
CA ASN A 183 -1.34 -7.85 65.37
C ASN A 183 -0.50 -6.81 64.63
N ALA A 184 0.84 -6.89 64.68
CA ALA A 184 1.71 -5.96 63.97
C ALA A 184 1.51 -6.09 62.44
N GLU A 185 1.27 -4.96 61.77
CA GLU A 185 1.06 -4.96 60.32
C GLU A 185 2.37 -5.23 59.57
N PHE A 186 2.39 -6.34 58.81
CA PHE A 186 3.47 -6.67 57.89
C PHE A 186 3.54 -5.64 56.75
N GLN A 187 4.73 -5.06 56.54
CA GLN A 187 4.99 -4.12 55.44
C GLN A 187 5.60 -4.87 54.24
N PRO A 188 4.90 -4.94 53.08
CA PRO A 188 5.41 -5.60 51.87
C PRO A 188 6.73 -5.01 51.38
N SER A 189 7.56 -5.84 50.77
CA SER A 189 8.85 -5.43 50.22
C SER A 189 8.71 -4.46 49.03
N THR A 190 9.59 -3.46 48.97
CA THR A 190 9.71 -2.54 47.82
C THR A 190 10.29 -3.20 46.56
N PHE A 191 10.87 -4.40 46.68
CA PHE A 191 11.57 -5.13 45.61
C PHE A 191 10.85 -5.06 44.24
N PHE A 192 9.58 -5.46 44.16
CA PHE A 192 8.86 -5.46 42.88
C PHE A 192 8.62 -4.05 42.33
N THR A 193 8.46 -3.05 43.20
CA THR A 193 8.28 -1.65 42.77
C THR A 193 9.57 -1.08 42.21
N GLU A 194 10.71 -1.38 42.83
CA GLU A 194 12.04 -0.98 42.36
C GLU A 194 12.41 -1.64 41.03
N GLN A 195 12.18 -2.95 40.90
CA GLN A 195 12.47 -3.69 39.67
C GLN A 195 11.58 -3.24 38.49
N LEU A 196 10.31 -2.92 38.72
CA LEU A 196 9.48 -2.28 37.69
C LEU A 196 9.99 -0.89 37.29
N THR A 197 10.52 -0.10 38.23
CA THR A 197 11.13 1.20 37.92
C THR A 197 12.45 1.06 37.14
N ALA A 198 13.27 0.06 37.45
CA ALA A 198 14.46 -0.25 36.66
C ALA A 198 14.12 -0.66 35.22
N PHE A 199 13.07 -1.48 35.06
CA PHE A 199 12.54 -1.84 33.74
C PHE A 199 12.01 -0.62 32.96
N GLU A 200 11.31 0.30 33.64
CA GLU A 200 10.81 1.55 33.07
C GLU A 200 11.96 2.46 32.56
N VAL A 201 13.03 2.62 33.36
CA VAL A 201 14.24 3.35 32.95
C VAL A 201 14.95 2.68 31.76
N TRP A 202 14.92 1.34 31.69
CA TRP A 202 15.44 0.60 30.54
C TRP A 202 14.62 0.90 29.28
N LEU A 203 13.29 0.94 29.36
CA LEU A 203 12.41 1.24 28.21
C LEU A 203 12.64 2.63 27.62
N ASP A 204 12.93 3.63 28.45
CA ASP A 204 13.17 5.01 27.98
C ASP A 204 14.48 5.15 27.18
N HIS A 205 15.42 4.21 27.30
CA HIS A 205 16.73 4.25 26.64
C HIS A 205 17.07 2.97 25.87
N GLY A 206 16.16 2.00 25.80
CA GLY A 206 16.38 0.66 25.27
C GLY A 206 16.34 0.63 23.74
N SER A 207 16.99 -0.36 23.13
CA SER A 207 16.89 -0.63 21.70
C SER A 207 17.30 -2.08 21.40
N GLU A 208 16.91 -2.58 20.22
CA GLU A 208 17.24 -3.93 19.73
C GLU A 208 18.74 -4.26 19.79
N HIS A 209 19.60 -3.25 19.64
CA HIS A 209 21.06 -3.42 19.66
C HIS A 209 21.69 -3.44 21.06
N LYS A 210 20.89 -3.23 22.12
CA LYS A 210 21.33 -3.32 23.52
C LYS A 210 21.00 -4.71 24.08
N LYS A 211 21.64 -5.05 25.20
CA LYS A 211 21.30 -6.28 25.93
C LYS A 211 19.82 -6.26 26.35
N PRO A 212 19.11 -7.40 26.31
CA PRO A 212 17.72 -7.49 26.79
C PRO A 212 17.54 -6.96 28.22
N PRO A 213 16.33 -6.49 28.56
CA PRO A 213 16.03 -6.00 29.91
C PRO A 213 16.03 -7.14 30.92
N GLU A 214 16.99 -7.12 31.84
CA GLU A 214 17.19 -8.14 32.88
C GLU A 214 15.93 -8.37 33.74
N GLN A 215 15.06 -7.37 33.88
CA GLN A 215 13.85 -7.42 34.70
C GLN A 215 12.67 -8.14 34.03
N LEU A 216 12.78 -8.58 32.77
CA LEU A 216 11.65 -9.18 32.02
C LEU A 216 11.02 -10.42 32.70
N PRO A 217 11.79 -11.36 33.30
CA PRO A 217 11.21 -12.44 34.10
C PRO A 217 10.52 -11.96 35.39
N ILE A 218 10.99 -10.85 35.99
CA ILE A 218 10.36 -10.24 37.15
C ILE A 218 8.99 -9.66 36.77
N VAL A 219 8.87 -9.00 35.60
CA VAL A 219 7.58 -8.51 35.08
C VAL A 219 6.56 -9.65 34.99
N LEU A 220 6.96 -10.82 34.47
CA LEU A 220 6.12 -12.03 34.43
C LEU A 220 5.66 -12.46 35.83
N GLN A 221 6.56 -12.49 36.81
CA GLN A 221 6.20 -12.81 38.20
C GLN A 221 5.23 -11.78 38.79
N VAL A 222 5.35 -10.50 38.44
CA VAL A 222 4.46 -9.43 38.90
C VAL A 222 3.06 -9.51 38.30
N LEU A 223 2.88 -10.03 37.07
CA LEU A 223 1.53 -10.25 36.49
C LEU A 223 0.63 -11.13 37.38
N LEU A 224 1.25 -12.04 38.14
CA LEU A 224 0.57 -12.92 39.09
C LEU A 224 0.14 -12.20 40.39
N SER A 225 0.67 -11.01 40.68
CA SER A 225 0.18 -10.12 41.75
C SER A 225 -1.14 -9.48 41.34
N GLN A 226 -1.93 -9.00 42.30
CA GLN A 226 -3.04 -8.07 42.02
C GLN A 226 -2.60 -6.61 42.14
N CYS A 227 -1.75 -6.29 43.12
CA CYS A 227 -1.40 -4.90 43.47
C CYS A 227 -0.67 -4.14 42.35
N HIS A 228 0.29 -4.79 41.68
CA HIS A 228 1.13 -4.16 40.66
C HIS A 228 0.79 -4.59 39.23
N ARG A 229 -0.29 -5.38 39.04
CA ARG A 229 -0.63 -5.99 37.74
C ARG A 229 -0.80 -4.96 36.63
N PHE A 230 -1.52 -3.87 36.90
CA PHE A 230 -1.78 -2.84 35.92
C PHE A 230 -0.48 -2.18 35.44
N ARG A 231 0.39 -1.74 36.37
CA ARG A 231 1.71 -1.17 36.03
C ARG A 231 2.57 -2.16 35.23
N ALA A 232 2.61 -3.44 35.64
CA ALA A 232 3.38 -4.47 34.93
C ALA A 232 2.84 -4.72 33.51
N LEU A 233 1.51 -4.76 33.31
CA LEU A 233 0.91 -4.89 31.98
C LEU A 233 1.18 -3.65 31.09
N VAL A 234 1.14 -2.44 31.66
CA VAL A 234 1.44 -1.20 30.91
C VAL A 234 2.90 -1.17 30.46
N LEU A 235 3.85 -1.48 31.36
CA LEU A 235 5.26 -1.56 31.00
C LEU A 235 5.56 -2.71 30.03
N LEU A 236 4.90 -3.85 30.17
CA LEU A 236 4.94 -4.93 29.17
C LEU A 236 4.43 -4.46 27.81
N GLY A 237 3.30 -3.74 27.76
CA GLY A 237 2.79 -3.15 26.51
C GLY A 237 3.82 -2.24 25.86
N ARG A 238 4.43 -1.32 26.62
CA ARG A 238 5.52 -0.46 26.14
C ARG A 238 6.71 -1.27 25.59
N PHE A 239 7.09 -2.38 26.21
CA PHE A 239 8.15 -3.27 25.72
C PHE A 239 7.77 -3.95 24.40
N LEU A 240 6.59 -4.57 24.32
CA LEU A 240 6.09 -5.24 23.11
C LEU A 240 5.90 -4.28 21.93
N ASP A 241 5.69 -2.99 22.21
CA ASP A 241 5.58 -1.96 21.16
C ASP A 241 6.91 -1.66 20.47
N MET A 242 8.06 -1.94 21.10
CA MET A 242 9.39 -1.69 20.52
C MET A 242 9.70 -2.54 19.27
N GLY A 243 8.87 -3.54 18.97
CA GLY A 243 8.89 -4.29 17.71
C GLY A 243 8.93 -5.82 17.88
N PRO A 244 9.00 -6.56 16.77
CA PRO A 244 8.89 -8.03 16.76
C PRO A 244 9.89 -8.75 17.68
N TRP A 245 11.13 -8.26 17.78
CA TRP A 245 12.18 -8.82 18.63
C TRP A 245 11.81 -8.80 20.12
N ALA A 246 11.07 -7.77 20.58
CA ALA A 246 10.63 -7.66 21.97
C ALA A 246 9.45 -8.61 22.28
N VAL A 247 8.57 -8.82 21.30
CA VAL A 247 7.48 -9.81 21.40
C VAL A 247 8.06 -11.23 21.47
N ASP A 248 9.03 -11.54 20.60
CA ASP A 248 9.75 -12.82 20.63
C ASP A 248 10.39 -13.06 22.01
N LEU A 249 11.17 -12.11 22.53
CA LEU A 249 11.76 -12.19 23.88
C LEU A 249 10.72 -12.39 25.00
N ALA A 250 9.56 -11.75 24.93
CA ALA A 250 8.51 -11.90 25.93
C ALA A 250 7.85 -13.31 25.88
N LEU A 251 7.63 -13.85 24.67
CA LEU A 251 7.21 -15.24 24.48
C LEU A 251 8.29 -16.21 24.97
N SER A 252 9.56 -15.88 24.71
CA SER A 252 10.77 -16.60 25.15
C SER A 252 10.92 -16.68 26.68
N VAL A 253 10.41 -15.69 27.42
CA VAL A 253 10.33 -15.72 28.90
C VAL A 253 9.15 -16.58 29.40
N GLY A 254 8.21 -16.93 28.53
CA GLY A 254 7.04 -17.76 28.83
C GLY A 254 5.80 -16.97 29.24
N ILE A 255 5.62 -15.75 28.74
CA ILE A 255 4.53 -14.85 29.19
C ILE A 255 3.13 -15.28 28.74
N PHE A 256 3.04 -16.05 27.66
CA PHE A 256 1.80 -16.42 26.97
C PHE A 256 0.71 -17.04 27.87
N PRO A 257 0.98 -18.08 28.69
CA PRO A 257 -0.06 -18.71 29.51
C PRO A 257 -0.61 -17.79 30.63
N TYR A 258 0.15 -16.76 31.01
CA TYR A 258 -0.26 -15.77 32.01
C TYR A 258 -1.23 -14.76 31.40
N VAL A 259 -0.89 -14.22 30.23
CA VAL A 259 -1.72 -13.26 29.50
C VAL A 259 -3.02 -13.93 28.99
N LEU A 260 -2.98 -15.20 28.61
CA LEU A 260 -4.16 -16.00 28.24
C LEU A 260 -5.13 -16.16 29.43
N LYS A 261 -4.63 -16.53 30.62
CA LYS A 261 -5.47 -16.60 31.83
C LYS A 261 -6.05 -15.24 32.24
N LEU A 262 -5.37 -14.13 31.95
CA LEU A 262 -5.89 -12.80 32.27
C LEU A 262 -7.13 -12.42 31.45
N LEU A 263 -7.39 -13.03 30.28
CA LEU A 263 -8.65 -12.84 29.52
C LEU A 263 -9.89 -13.31 30.28
N GLN A 264 -9.75 -14.18 31.28
CA GLN A 264 -10.86 -14.60 32.14
C GLN A 264 -11.23 -13.53 33.19
N THR A 265 -10.46 -12.44 33.29
CA THR A 265 -10.67 -11.36 34.28
C THR A 265 -11.71 -10.35 33.78
N THR A 266 -12.69 -10.02 34.63
CA THR A 266 -13.78 -9.08 34.27
C THR A 266 -13.43 -7.61 34.47
N THR A 267 -12.32 -7.30 35.16
CA THR A 267 -11.87 -5.94 35.52
C THR A 267 -11.75 -5.02 34.28
N PRO A 268 -12.46 -3.88 34.23
CA PRO A 268 -12.48 -3.01 33.05
C PRO A 268 -11.13 -2.35 32.74
N GLU A 269 -10.39 -1.94 33.78
CA GLU A 269 -9.07 -1.29 33.66
C GLU A 269 -8.04 -2.13 32.87
N LEU A 270 -8.15 -3.46 32.92
CA LEU A 270 -7.22 -4.36 32.24
C LEU A 270 -7.55 -4.56 30.75
N ARG A 271 -8.77 -4.21 30.31
CA ARG A 271 -9.25 -4.57 28.96
C ARG A 271 -8.43 -3.93 27.86
N GLN A 272 -8.21 -2.62 27.96
CA GLN A 272 -7.50 -1.85 26.94
C GLN A 272 -6.05 -2.36 26.77
N ILE A 273 -5.34 -2.59 27.88
CA ILE A 273 -3.95 -3.06 27.83
C ILE A 273 -3.84 -4.54 27.41
N LEU A 274 -4.81 -5.38 27.75
CA LEU A 274 -4.85 -6.78 27.28
C LEU A 274 -5.12 -6.86 25.77
N VAL A 275 -6.01 -6.03 25.22
CA VAL A 275 -6.24 -5.91 23.77
C VAL A 275 -4.96 -5.49 23.05
N PHE A 276 -4.23 -4.50 23.60
CA PHE A 276 -2.95 -4.05 23.05
C PHE A 276 -1.87 -5.15 23.07
N ILE A 277 -1.70 -5.84 24.20
CA ILE A 277 -0.73 -6.95 24.33
C ILE A 277 -1.05 -8.08 23.33
N TRP A 278 -2.32 -8.50 23.24
CA TRP A 278 -2.72 -9.54 22.29
C TRP A 278 -2.56 -9.14 20.83
N THR A 279 -2.76 -7.86 20.52
CA THR A 279 -2.47 -7.29 19.21
C THR A 279 -0.99 -7.44 18.85
N LYS A 280 -0.07 -7.16 19.78
CA LYS A 280 1.37 -7.33 19.54
C LYS A 280 1.79 -8.80 19.42
N ILE A 281 1.22 -9.69 20.22
CA ILE A 281 1.48 -11.14 20.15
C ILE A 281 1.02 -11.70 18.80
N LEU A 282 -0.23 -11.44 18.40
CA LEU A 282 -0.81 -11.98 17.16
C LEU A 282 -0.27 -11.33 15.88
N ALA A 283 0.33 -10.13 15.98
CA ALA A 283 1.06 -9.52 14.87
C ALA A 283 2.42 -10.19 14.59
N LEU A 284 2.96 -10.98 15.54
CA LEU A 284 4.14 -11.82 15.34
C LEU A 284 3.76 -13.29 15.08
N ASP A 285 3.02 -13.91 16.00
CA ASP A 285 2.67 -15.33 15.94
C ASP A 285 1.16 -15.55 15.85
N LYS A 286 0.73 -15.95 14.66
CA LYS A 286 -0.65 -16.35 14.37
C LYS A 286 -1.03 -17.69 15.01
N SER A 287 -0.09 -18.58 15.32
CA SER A 287 -0.38 -19.94 15.82
C SER A 287 -1.21 -19.94 17.12
N CYS A 288 -1.02 -18.89 17.92
CA CYS A 288 -1.75 -18.54 19.13
C CYS A 288 -3.30 -18.53 18.98
N GLN A 289 -3.83 -18.39 17.76
CA GLN A 289 -5.27 -18.49 17.46
C GLN A 289 -5.92 -19.78 17.99
N VAL A 290 -5.16 -20.89 18.02
CA VAL A 290 -5.67 -22.21 18.41
C VAL A 290 -6.03 -22.24 19.90
N ASP A 291 -5.17 -21.68 20.76
CA ASP A 291 -5.38 -21.70 22.21
C ASP A 291 -6.35 -20.61 22.67
N LEU A 292 -6.38 -19.46 21.97
CA LEU A 292 -7.42 -18.44 22.14
C LEU A 292 -8.84 -18.96 21.89
N VAL A 293 -9.02 -19.87 20.93
CA VAL A 293 -10.33 -20.50 20.68
C VAL A 293 -10.64 -21.56 21.73
N LYS A 294 -9.68 -22.43 22.09
CA LYS A 294 -9.85 -23.47 23.13
C LYS A 294 -10.29 -22.89 24.48
N ASP A 295 -9.65 -21.81 24.93
CA ASP A 295 -9.89 -21.21 26.24
C ASP A 295 -11.02 -20.14 26.23
N GLY A 296 -11.74 -19.99 25.11
CA GLY A 296 -12.87 -19.04 24.99
C GLY A 296 -12.47 -17.57 24.90
N GLY A 297 -11.19 -17.26 24.65
CA GLY A 297 -10.64 -15.90 24.59
C GLY A 297 -11.26 -15.02 23.50
N HIS A 298 -11.75 -15.61 22.40
CA HIS A 298 -12.46 -14.87 21.34
C HIS A 298 -13.67 -14.08 21.87
N ILE A 299 -14.43 -14.62 22.84
CA ILE A 299 -15.59 -13.97 23.46
C ILE A 299 -15.20 -12.65 24.15
N TYR A 300 -13.98 -12.56 24.67
CA TYR A 300 -13.46 -11.34 25.31
C TYR A 300 -13.37 -10.18 24.32
N PHE A 301 -12.81 -10.43 23.15
CA PHE A 301 -12.60 -9.41 22.12
C PHE A 301 -13.92 -9.01 21.44
N ILE A 302 -14.86 -9.94 21.27
CA ILE A 302 -16.22 -9.62 20.76
C ILE A 302 -16.95 -8.68 21.75
N LYS A 303 -16.90 -8.98 23.05
CA LYS A 303 -17.47 -8.10 24.10
C LYS A 303 -16.76 -6.76 24.22
N PHE A 304 -15.48 -6.69 23.88
CA PHE A 304 -14.75 -5.42 23.82
C PHE A 304 -15.15 -4.60 22.59
N LEU A 305 -15.34 -5.25 21.45
CA LEU A 305 -15.76 -4.62 20.20
C LEU A 305 -17.14 -3.93 20.35
N ASP A 306 -18.14 -4.65 20.87
CA ASP A 306 -19.49 -4.13 21.13
C ASP A 306 -19.55 -3.09 22.27
N SER A 307 -18.46 -2.87 23.01
CA SER A 307 -18.44 -1.93 24.13
C SER A 307 -18.36 -0.48 23.67
N MET A 308 -19.38 0.32 24.03
CA MET A 308 -19.48 1.74 23.64
C MET A 308 -18.41 2.63 24.29
N GLU A 309 -17.77 2.18 25.37
CA GLU A 309 -16.74 2.92 26.13
C GLU A 309 -15.32 2.84 25.51
N ALA A 310 -15.09 1.93 24.57
CA ALA A 310 -13.77 1.76 23.94
C ALA A 310 -13.50 2.81 22.84
N TYR A 311 -12.25 3.32 22.79
CA TYR A 311 -11.79 4.19 21.70
C TYR A 311 -11.72 3.41 20.36
N PRO A 312 -11.96 4.05 19.21
CA PRO A 312 -12.05 3.30 17.95
C PRO A 312 -10.71 2.67 17.52
N GLU A 313 -9.56 3.28 17.82
CA GLU A 313 -8.24 2.64 17.64
C GLU A 313 -8.14 1.29 18.38
N GLN A 314 -8.64 1.24 19.63
CA GLN A 314 -8.66 0.02 20.43
C GLN A 314 -9.69 -0.99 19.91
N ARG A 315 -10.82 -0.54 19.34
CA ARG A 315 -11.75 -1.42 18.64
C ARG A 315 -11.15 -1.98 17.34
N ALA A 316 -10.32 -1.21 16.63
CA ALA A 316 -9.59 -1.67 15.45
C ALA A 316 -8.56 -2.76 15.83
N MET A 317 -7.86 -2.59 16.95
CA MET A 317 -7.03 -3.65 17.55
C MET A 317 -7.83 -4.91 17.88
N ALA A 318 -9.02 -4.78 18.50
CA ALA A 318 -9.87 -5.94 18.79
C ALA A 318 -10.42 -6.62 17.52
N ALA A 319 -10.81 -5.85 16.50
CA ALA A 319 -11.23 -6.36 15.20
C ALA A 319 -10.06 -7.06 14.47
N PHE A 320 -8.83 -6.57 14.59
CA PHE A 320 -7.63 -7.26 14.12
C PHE A 320 -7.39 -8.59 14.85
N VAL A 321 -7.44 -8.60 16.18
CA VAL A 321 -7.28 -9.84 16.97
C VAL A 321 -8.31 -10.89 16.54
N LEU A 322 -9.56 -10.49 16.34
CA LEU A 322 -10.61 -11.37 15.82
C LEU A 322 -10.34 -11.82 14.38
N ALA A 323 -9.91 -10.91 13.50
CA ALA A 323 -9.54 -11.23 12.12
C ALA A 323 -8.35 -12.21 12.04
N VAL A 324 -7.42 -12.22 13.00
CA VAL A 324 -6.35 -13.23 13.09
C VAL A 324 -6.89 -14.56 13.62
N ILE A 325 -7.77 -14.55 14.64
CA ILE A 325 -8.38 -15.76 15.23
C ILE A 325 -9.11 -16.63 14.19
N VAL A 326 -9.70 -16.00 13.17
CA VAL A 326 -10.53 -16.66 12.14
C VAL A 326 -9.79 -16.94 10.82
N ASP A 327 -8.63 -16.31 10.58
CA ASP A 327 -7.93 -16.38 9.29
C ASP A 327 -7.46 -17.81 8.96
N GLY A 328 -8.15 -18.47 8.03
CA GLY A 328 -7.87 -19.86 7.65
C GLY A 328 -8.08 -20.87 8.78
N HIS A 329 -8.88 -20.54 9.80
CA HIS A 329 -9.08 -21.36 11.00
C HIS A 329 -10.57 -21.65 11.23
N ARG A 330 -11.06 -22.75 10.65
CA ARG A 330 -12.50 -23.12 10.66
C ARG A 330 -13.11 -23.12 12.06
N ARG A 331 -12.46 -23.72 13.06
CA ARG A 331 -12.96 -23.74 14.46
C ARG A 331 -13.04 -22.35 15.10
N GLY A 332 -12.20 -21.42 14.66
CA GLY A 332 -12.30 -20.01 15.05
C GLY A 332 -13.47 -19.31 14.36
N GLN A 333 -13.69 -19.57 13.06
CA GLN A 333 -14.84 -19.04 12.31
C GLN A 333 -16.16 -19.50 12.95
N GLU A 334 -16.33 -20.81 13.17
CA GLU A 334 -17.49 -21.42 13.84
C GLU A 334 -17.78 -20.75 15.20
N ALA A 335 -16.80 -20.73 16.11
CA ALA A 335 -16.96 -20.15 17.45
C ALA A 335 -17.26 -18.63 17.43
N CYS A 336 -16.71 -17.89 16.46
CA CYS A 336 -17.01 -16.45 16.31
C CYS A 336 -18.42 -16.19 15.74
N ILE A 337 -18.98 -17.09 14.92
CA ILE A 337 -20.37 -17.00 14.44
C ILE A 337 -21.34 -17.32 15.58
N GLU A 338 -21.11 -18.40 16.33
CA GLU A 338 -21.90 -18.75 17.53
C GLU A 338 -21.93 -17.59 18.55
N ALA A 339 -20.85 -16.83 18.65
CA ALA A 339 -20.73 -15.65 19.49
C ALA A 339 -21.29 -14.34 18.88
N GLY A 340 -21.88 -14.37 17.68
CA GLY A 340 -22.57 -13.24 17.05
C GLY A 340 -21.69 -12.19 16.37
N LEU A 341 -20.47 -12.53 15.94
CA LEU A 341 -19.49 -11.56 15.41
C LEU A 341 -19.98 -10.82 14.15
N ILE A 342 -20.71 -11.49 13.23
CA ILE A 342 -21.21 -10.87 12.00
C ILE A 342 -22.10 -9.66 12.35
N HIS A 343 -23.09 -9.89 13.20
CA HIS A 343 -24.02 -8.87 13.68
C HIS A 343 -23.32 -7.68 14.34
N VAL A 344 -22.36 -7.94 15.24
CA VAL A 344 -21.59 -6.87 15.91
C VAL A 344 -20.82 -6.02 14.90
N CYS A 345 -20.13 -6.64 13.94
CA CYS A 345 -19.38 -5.92 12.92
C CYS A 345 -20.30 -5.11 11.99
N LEU A 346 -21.39 -5.69 11.48
CA LEU A 346 -22.33 -5.01 10.59
C LEU A 346 -23.06 -3.85 11.28
N LYS A 347 -23.45 -4.00 12.55
CA LYS A 347 -24.00 -2.93 13.40
C LYS A 347 -23.07 -1.71 13.47
N HIS A 348 -21.76 -1.92 13.62
CA HIS A 348 -20.79 -0.81 13.63
C HIS A 348 -20.61 -0.16 12.25
N LEU A 349 -20.64 -0.93 11.17
CA LEU A 349 -20.61 -0.39 9.80
C LEU A 349 -21.88 0.43 9.48
N GLN A 350 -23.07 -0.05 9.87
CA GLN A 350 -24.33 0.69 9.70
C GLN A 350 -24.41 1.96 10.56
N SER A 351 -23.88 1.93 11.78
CA SER A 351 -23.88 3.09 12.69
C SER A 351 -22.94 4.21 12.24
N SER A 352 -22.05 3.93 11.27
CA SER A 352 -21.10 4.88 10.71
C SER A 352 -21.77 5.86 9.73
N CYS A 353 -22.71 6.67 10.22
CA CYS A 353 -23.37 7.70 9.41
C CYS A 353 -22.35 8.75 8.90
N PRO A 354 -22.47 9.23 7.64
CA PRO A 354 -21.47 10.10 7.01
C PRO A 354 -21.32 11.52 7.61
N ASN A 355 -22.02 11.83 8.70
CA ASN A 355 -21.92 13.09 9.43
C ASN A 355 -21.24 12.94 10.81
N ASP A 356 -20.93 11.73 11.27
CA ASP A 356 -20.24 11.53 12.55
C ASP A 356 -18.73 11.74 12.39
N SER A 357 -18.20 12.75 13.09
CA SER A 357 -16.79 13.15 13.04
C SER A 357 -15.83 12.19 13.75
N GLN A 358 -16.28 10.96 14.05
CA GLN A 358 -15.58 9.96 14.86
C GLN A 358 -15.35 8.61 14.14
N THR A 359 -15.77 8.44 12.89
CA THR A 359 -15.55 7.18 12.17
C THR A 359 -14.08 7.07 11.75
N GLU A 360 -13.27 6.37 12.55
CA GLU A 360 -11.86 6.12 12.24
C GLU A 360 -11.70 5.14 11.06
N PRO A 361 -10.93 5.50 10.01
CA PRO A 361 -10.79 4.64 8.84
C PRO A 361 -10.09 3.30 9.13
N LEU A 362 -9.18 3.28 10.11
CA LEU A 362 -8.52 2.05 10.55
C LEU A 362 -9.54 1.05 11.14
N PHE A 363 -10.57 1.55 11.82
CA PHE A 363 -11.63 0.71 12.37
C PHE A 363 -12.51 0.13 11.26
N LEU A 364 -12.95 0.96 10.29
CA LEU A 364 -13.68 0.48 9.11
C LEU A 364 -12.89 -0.58 8.33
N GLN A 365 -11.61 -0.33 8.09
CA GLN A 365 -10.69 -1.26 7.42
C GLN A 365 -10.69 -2.62 8.13
N TRP A 366 -10.52 -2.65 9.46
CA TRP A 366 -10.47 -3.91 10.21
C TRP A 366 -11.81 -4.61 10.39
N LEU A 367 -12.94 -3.89 10.44
CA LEU A 367 -14.26 -4.52 10.36
C LEU A 367 -14.46 -5.24 9.03
N CYS A 368 -14.07 -4.61 7.92
CA CYS A 368 -14.13 -5.22 6.58
C CYS A 368 -13.23 -6.47 6.49
N LEU A 369 -11.98 -6.37 6.95
CA LEU A 369 -11.04 -7.50 6.94
C LEU A 369 -11.49 -8.64 7.85
N CYS A 370 -12.05 -8.34 9.03
CA CYS A 370 -12.56 -9.34 9.97
C CYS A 370 -13.73 -10.13 9.37
N LEU A 371 -14.73 -9.43 8.82
CA LEU A 371 -15.86 -10.06 8.12
C LEU A 371 -15.38 -10.85 6.90
N GLY A 372 -14.51 -10.25 6.08
CA GLY A 372 -13.93 -10.89 4.90
C GLY A 372 -13.23 -12.21 5.20
N LYS A 373 -12.54 -12.32 6.34
CA LYS A 373 -11.88 -13.55 6.84
C LYS A 373 -12.82 -14.51 7.56
N LEU A 374 -13.89 -14.02 8.16
CA LEU A 374 -14.88 -14.85 8.84
C LEU A 374 -15.66 -15.74 7.86
N TRP A 375 -16.03 -15.20 6.70
CA TRP A 375 -16.73 -15.93 5.64
C TRP A 375 -15.83 -16.40 4.49
N GLU A 376 -14.50 -16.21 4.58
CA GLU A 376 -13.57 -16.74 3.58
C GLU A 376 -13.68 -18.26 3.51
N ASP A 377 -14.18 -18.72 2.35
CA ASP A 377 -14.44 -20.11 2.01
C ASP A 377 -15.30 -20.84 3.09
N PHE A 378 -16.32 -20.16 3.62
CA PHE A 378 -17.28 -20.73 4.58
C PHE A 378 -18.73 -20.40 4.18
N SER A 379 -19.45 -21.36 3.62
CA SER A 379 -20.80 -21.19 3.09
C SER A 379 -21.84 -20.73 4.12
N GLU A 380 -21.84 -21.28 5.33
CA GLU A 380 -22.77 -20.88 6.41
C GLU A 380 -22.60 -19.40 6.78
N ALA A 381 -21.35 -18.95 6.93
CA ALA A 381 -21.02 -17.55 7.20
C ALA A 381 -21.41 -16.61 6.05
N GLN A 382 -21.25 -17.06 4.80
CA GLN A 382 -21.71 -16.32 3.62
C GLN A 382 -23.23 -16.17 3.64
N THR A 383 -23.99 -17.24 3.88
CA THR A 383 -25.46 -17.20 3.97
C THR A 383 -25.94 -16.25 5.07
N ILE A 384 -25.36 -16.31 6.28
CA ILE A 384 -25.71 -15.39 7.37
C ILE A 384 -25.39 -13.94 6.99
N GLY A 385 -24.22 -13.68 6.39
CA GLY A 385 -23.85 -12.34 5.91
C GLY A 385 -24.79 -11.79 4.82
N LEU A 386 -25.32 -12.66 3.95
CA LEU A 386 -26.32 -12.29 2.96
C LEU A 386 -27.69 -11.99 3.59
N GLN A 387 -28.09 -12.75 4.62
CA GLN A 387 -29.34 -12.54 5.37
C GLN A 387 -29.32 -11.23 6.20
N GLU A 388 -28.16 -10.79 6.67
CA GLU A 388 -27.97 -9.47 7.33
C GLU A 388 -27.67 -8.32 6.33
N ASP A 389 -28.06 -8.46 5.05
CA ASP A 389 -27.98 -7.41 4.02
C ASP A 389 -26.57 -6.85 3.76
N ALA A 390 -25.50 -7.60 4.05
CA ALA A 390 -24.11 -7.10 3.99
C ALA A 390 -23.75 -6.41 2.67
N THR A 391 -24.22 -6.93 1.52
CA THR A 391 -23.94 -6.31 0.21
C THR A 391 -24.37 -4.84 0.11
N THR A 392 -25.45 -4.44 0.80
CA THR A 392 -25.92 -3.05 0.85
C THR A 392 -25.10 -2.18 1.80
N ILE A 393 -24.64 -2.76 2.92
CA ILE A 393 -23.86 -2.10 3.98
C ILE A 393 -22.44 -1.77 3.47
N PHE A 394 -21.86 -2.66 2.66
CA PHE A 394 -20.53 -2.46 2.08
C PHE A 394 -20.51 -1.53 0.84
N ALA A 395 -21.65 -1.35 0.16
CA ALA A 395 -21.73 -0.47 -1.03
C ALA A 395 -21.22 0.97 -0.80
N PRO A 396 -21.60 1.71 0.28
CA PRO A 396 -21.04 3.04 0.54
C PRO A 396 -19.53 3.01 0.84
N LEU A 397 -19.01 1.95 1.45
CA LEU A 397 -17.59 1.82 1.81
C LEU A 397 -16.66 1.79 0.58
N LEU A 398 -17.18 1.43 -0.59
CA LEU A 398 -16.47 1.50 -1.87
C LEU A 398 -16.21 2.94 -2.35
N SER A 399 -16.94 3.92 -1.81
CA SER A 399 -16.76 5.35 -2.10
C SER A 399 -15.89 6.11 -1.10
N GLU A 400 -15.46 5.45 -0.01
CA GLU A 400 -14.71 6.08 1.09
C GLU A 400 -13.39 6.74 0.64
N PRO A 401 -12.99 7.88 1.23
CA PRO A 401 -11.82 8.63 0.81
C PRO A 401 -10.47 7.97 1.14
N GLN A 402 -10.47 6.79 1.77
CA GLN A 402 -9.30 5.96 2.07
C GLN A 402 -9.24 4.77 1.10
N PRO A 403 -8.19 4.63 0.27
CA PRO A 403 -8.01 3.43 -0.55
C PRO A 403 -7.88 2.15 0.29
N GLU A 404 -7.40 2.23 1.53
CA GLU A 404 -7.27 1.08 2.45
C GLU A 404 -8.64 0.51 2.85
N VAL A 405 -9.63 1.38 3.09
CA VAL A 405 -11.01 0.98 3.41
C VAL A 405 -11.69 0.41 2.17
N ARG A 406 -11.57 1.08 1.02
CA ARG A 406 -12.12 0.61 -0.26
C ARG A 406 -11.57 -0.76 -0.66
N ALA A 407 -10.26 -0.99 -0.55
CA ALA A 407 -9.64 -2.28 -0.84
C ALA A 407 -10.11 -3.38 0.12
N SER A 408 -10.30 -3.07 1.40
CA SER A 408 -10.81 -4.03 2.39
C SER A 408 -12.29 -4.36 2.18
N ALA A 409 -13.10 -3.39 1.74
CA ALA A 409 -14.49 -3.61 1.35
C ALA A 409 -14.61 -4.47 0.08
N VAL A 410 -13.75 -4.22 -0.92
CA VAL A 410 -13.61 -5.08 -2.11
C VAL A 410 -13.20 -6.51 -1.74
N PHE A 411 -12.24 -6.67 -0.82
CA PHE A 411 -11.85 -8.00 -0.32
C PHE A 411 -13.02 -8.74 0.33
N ALA A 412 -13.73 -8.08 1.25
CA ALA A 412 -14.86 -8.67 1.97
C ALA A 412 -16.01 -9.08 1.03
N LEU A 413 -16.37 -8.22 0.08
CA LEU A 413 -17.35 -8.53 -0.96
C LEU A 413 -16.87 -9.64 -1.92
N GLY A 414 -15.58 -9.66 -2.24
CA GLY A 414 -14.97 -10.71 -3.06
C GLY A 414 -14.93 -12.09 -2.39
N THR A 415 -14.85 -12.15 -1.06
CA THR A 415 -14.92 -13.43 -0.30
C THR A 415 -16.35 -13.92 -0.06
N LEU A 416 -17.38 -13.07 -0.20
CA LEU A 416 -18.78 -13.50 -0.25
C LEU A 416 -19.17 -14.26 -1.54
N LEU A 417 -18.40 -14.08 -2.62
CA LEU A 417 -18.64 -14.79 -3.88
C LEU A 417 -18.34 -16.28 -3.74
N ASP A 418 -19.23 -17.11 -4.32
CA ASP A 418 -19.02 -18.54 -4.40
C ASP A 418 -17.90 -18.86 -5.41
N VAL A 419 -17.09 -19.86 -5.07
CA VAL A 419 -16.00 -20.37 -5.92
C VAL A 419 -16.46 -21.64 -6.68
N GLY A 420 -17.72 -22.05 -6.55
CA GLY A 420 -18.35 -23.13 -7.30
C GLY A 420 -17.88 -24.53 -6.89
N PHE A 421 -17.37 -24.68 -5.67
CA PHE A 421 -16.78 -25.94 -5.20
C PHE A 421 -17.78 -26.91 -4.55
N ASP A 422 -18.91 -26.44 -4.02
CA ASP A 422 -19.89 -27.27 -3.32
C ASP A 422 -21.28 -27.26 -3.98
N SER A 423 -21.45 -28.14 -4.98
CA SER A 423 -22.78 -28.68 -5.36
C SER A 423 -22.85 -30.20 -5.08
N CYS A 424 -22.12 -30.66 -4.05
CA CYS A 424 -22.04 -32.08 -3.67
C CYS A 424 -23.03 -32.46 -2.56
N ARG A 425 -24.31 -32.58 -2.94
CA ARG A 425 -25.33 -33.44 -2.29
C ARG A 425 -25.54 -33.25 -0.78
N SER A 426 -26.27 -32.23 -0.39
CA SER A 426 -27.26 -32.39 0.69
C SER A 426 -28.50 -33.09 0.13
N VAL A 427 -28.93 -34.19 0.77
CA VAL A 427 -30.11 -34.95 0.32
C VAL A 427 -31.32 -34.55 1.15
N GLY A 428 -32.13 -33.65 0.59
CA GLY A 428 -33.57 -33.58 0.85
C GLY A 428 -34.08 -32.38 1.66
N GLY A 429 -34.89 -31.54 1.00
CA GLY A 429 -35.87 -30.66 1.65
C GLY A 429 -35.76 -29.17 1.30
N ASP A 430 -36.66 -28.68 0.44
CA ASP A 430 -37.10 -27.27 0.33
C ASP A 430 -36.08 -26.15 0.02
N GLU A 431 -34.97 -26.44 -0.67
CA GLU A 431 -33.92 -25.45 -1.03
C GLU A 431 -34.13 -24.66 -2.36
N GLU A 432 -35.31 -24.68 -3.01
CA GLU A 432 -35.51 -23.96 -4.30
C GLU A 432 -35.58 -22.41 -4.18
N CYS A 433 -35.60 -21.85 -2.96
CA CYS A 433 -35.74 -20.41 -2.72
C CYS A 433 -34.39 -19.68 -2.51
N ASP A 434 -33.39 -20.33 -1.90
CA ASP A 434 -32.13 -19.68 -1.48
C ASP A 434 -31.18 -19.37 -2.66
N ASP A 435 -31.21 -20.19 -3.72
CA ASP A 435 -30.34 -20.02 -4.90
C ASP A 435 -30.60 -18.70 -5.66
N ASP A 436 -31.87 -18.27 -5.77
CA ASP A 436 -32.24 -17.03 -6.48
C ASP A 436 -31.81 -15.77 -5.72
N ASP A 437 -31.79 -15.82 -4.38
CA ASP A 437 -31.38 -14.71 -3.51
C ASP A 437 -29.85 -14.58 -3.47
N LYS A 438 -29.13 -15.70 -3.35
CA LYS A 438 -27.67 -15.76 -3.50
C LYS A 438 -27.21 -15.26 -4.88
N PHE A 439 -27.88 -15.68 -5.94
CA PHE A 439 -27.62 -15.19 -7.31
C PHE A 439 -27.81 -13.67 -7.45
N ARG A 440 -28.89 -13.13 -6.86
CA ARG A 440 -29.14 -11.68 -6.85
C ARG A 440 -28.03 -10.91 -6.12
N ALA A 441 -27.52 -11.47 -5.02
CA ALA A 441 -26.40 -10.89 -4.29
C ALA A 441 -25.08 -10.91 -5.12
N GLU A 442 -24.73 -12.02 -5.78
CA GLU A 442 -23.55 -12.09 -6.65
C GLU A 442 -23.58 -11.03 -7.77
N VAL A 443 -24.74 -10.85 -8.42
CA VAL A 443 -24.93 -9.82 -9.46
C VAL A 443 -24.77 -8.41 -8.89
N SER A 444 -25.21 -8.16 -7.66
CA SER A 444 -25.01 -6.88 -6.96
C SER A 444 -23.52 -6.63 -6.69
N ILE A 445 -22.84 -7.61 -6.09
CA ILE A 445 -21.40 -7.57 -5.78
C ILE A 445 -20.59 -7.27 -7.04
N VAL A 446 -20.81 -8.02 -8.13
CA VAL A 446 -20.02 -7.88 -9.37
C VAL A 446 -20.22 -6.50 -10.00
N LYS A 447 -21.45 -5.94 -10.00
CA LYS A 447 -21.68 -4.57 -10.48
C LYS A 447 -20.85 -3.56 -9.67
N SER A 448 -20.90 -3.66 -8.34
CA SER A 448 -20.10 -2.81 -7.45
C SER A 448 -18.59 -2.96 -7.66
N MET A 449 -18.10 -4.17 -8.00
CA MET A 449 -16.68 -4.37 -8.35
C MET A 449 -16.31 -3.71 -9.70
N LEU A 450 -17.22 -3.70 -10.68
CA LEU A 450 -16.98 -3.10 -12.00
C LEU A 450 -16.89 -1.58 -11.93
N ASP A 451 -17.73 -0.93 -11.10
CA ASP A 451 -17.69 0.53 -10.89
C ASP A 451 -16.34 0.99 -10.29
N VAL A 452 -15.71 0.13 -9.49
CA VAL A 452 -14.43 0.36 -8.81
C VAL A 452 -13.23 -0.13 -9.64
N ALA A 453 -13.43 -0.80 -10.78
CA ALA A 453 -12.34 -1.31 -11.61
C ALA A 453 -11.45 -0.19 -12.22
N SER A 454 -11.95 1.04 -12.29
CA SER A 454 -11.23 2.25 -12.73
C SER A 454 -10.63 3.09 -11.59
N ASP A 455 -10.38 2.49 -10.42
CA ASP A 455 -9.86 3.20 -9.24
C ASP A 455 -8.54 3.95 -9.50
N GLY A 456 -8.32 5.06 -8.81
CA GLY A 456 -7.00 5.69 -8.78
C GLY A 456 -5.98 4.79 -8.09
N SER A 457 -6.36 4.14 -6.99
CA SER A 457 -5.41 3.39 -6.17
C SER A 457 -5.07 2.01 -6.74
N PRO A 458 -3.78 1.69 -6.93
CA PRO A 458 -3.36 0.35 -7.31
C PRO A 458 -3.75 -0.73 -6.29
N LEU A 459 -3.87 -0.36 -5.02
CA LEU A 459 -4.26 -1.26 -3.93
C LEU A 459 -5.67 -1.80 -4.15
N VAL A 460 -6.62 -0.91 -4.46
CA VAL A 460 -8.03 -1.27 -4.70
C VAL A 460 -8.16 -2.10 -5.97
N ARG A 461 -7.55 -1.68 -7.09
CA ARG A 461 -7.58 -2.42 -8.37
C ARG A 461 -6.95 -3.82 -8.27
N ALA A 462 -5.95 -4.03 -7.41
CA ALA A 462 -5.40 -5.36 -7.17
C ALA A 462 -6.42 -6.30 -6.51
N GLU A 463 -7.15 -5.82 -5.50
CA GLU A 463 -8.21 -6.61 -4.85
C GLU A 463 -9.42 -6.81 -5.77
N VAL A 464 -9.78 -5.83 -6.61
CA VAL A 464 -10.83 -6.00 -7.65
C VAL A 464 -10.43 -7.10 -8.64
N ALA A 465 -9.16 -7.17 -9.05
CA ALA A 465 -8.66 -8.24 -9.90
C ALA A 465 -8.73 -9.63 -9.22
N VAL A 466 -8.53 -9.70 -7.90
CA VAL A 466 -8.68 -10.95 -7.12
C VAL A 466 -10.15 -11.35 -6.97
N ALA A 467 -11.06 -10.41 -6.69
CA ALA A 467 -12.50 -10.66 -6.63
C ALA A 467 -13.05 -11.13 -7.99
N LEU A 468 -12.65 -10.47 -9.09
CA LEU A 468 -12.97 -10.91 -10.45
C LEU A 468 -12.35 -12.28 -10.79
N ALA A 469 -11.21 -12.67 -10.19
CA ALA A 469 -10.65 -14.01 -10.34
C ALA A 469 -11.53 -15.09 -9.67
N ARG A 470 -12.03 -14.83 -8.46
CA ARG A 470 -12.96 -15.71 -7.74
C ARG A 470 -14.25 -15.89 -8.56
N PHE A 471 -14.85 -14.78 -9.00
CA PHE A 471 -16.02 -14.80 -9.90
C PHE A 471 -15.75 -15.58 -11.20
N ALA A 472 -14.60 -15.33 -11.84
CA ALA A 472 -14.24 -15.98 -13.10
C ALA A 472 -13.99 -17.49 -12.97
N PHE A 473 -13.63 -17.95 -11.77
CA PHE A 473 -13.47 -19.37 -11.48
C PHE A 473 -14.84 -20.07 -11.37
N GLY A 474 -15.77 -19.54 -10.58
CA GLY A 474 -17.13 -20.09 -10.46
C GLY A 474 -17.90 -20.06 -11.79
N HIS A 475 -17.84 -18.93 -12.51
CA HIS A 475 -18.63 -18.69 -13.73
C HIS A 475 -17.87 -18.96 -15.05
N ASN A 476 -16.80 -19.76 -14.98
CA ASN A 476 -15.83 -19.98 -16.06
C ASN A 476 -16.47 -20.39 -17.41
N LYS A 477 -17.50 -21.25 -17.38
CA LYS A 477 -18.20 -21.73 -18.59
C LYS A 477 -18.88 -20.60 -19.37
N HIS A 478 -19.52 -19.65 -18.68
CA HIS A 478 -20.22 -18.55 -19.32
C HIS A 478 -19.24 -17.50 -19.86
N LEU A 479 -18.22 -17.15 -19.09
CA LEU A 479 -17.16 -16.24 -19.50
C LEU A 479 -16.38 -16.77 -20.72
N LYS A 480 -16.09 -18.08 -20.78
CA LYS A 480 -15.50 -18.72 -21.98
C LYS A 480 -16.36 -18.56 -23.23
N SER A 481 -17.67 -18.77 -23.11
CA SER A 481 -18.60 -18.60 -24.24
C SER A 481 -18.62 -17.16 -24.77
N ILE A 482 -18.66 -16.19 -23.86
CA ILE A 482 -18.74 -14.75 -24.20
C ILE A 482 -17.39 -14.23 -24.70
N ALA A 483 -16.27 -14.69 -24.16
CA ALA A 483 -14.95 -14.46 -24.73
C ALA A 483 -14.84 -15.04 -26.16
N ALA A 484 -15.28 -16.27 -26.38
CA ALA A 484 -15.29 -16.86 -27.73
C ALA A 484 -16.18 -16.07 -28.72
N ALA A 485 -17.18 -15.31 -28.24
CA ALA A 485 -17.93 -14.36 -29.06
C ALA A 485 -17.20 -13.03 -29.29
N TYR A 486 -16.53 -12.48 -28.26
CA TYR A 486 -15.80 -11.20 -28.32
C TYR A 486 -14.53 -11.26 -29.17
N TRP A 487 -13.77 -12.36 -29.12
CA TRP A 487 -12.53 -12.55 -29.88
C TRP A 487 -12.70 -13.24 -31.24
N LYS A 488 -13.91 -13.66 -31.63
CA LYS A 488 -14.18 -13.99 -33.03
C LYS A 488 -13.92 -12.74 -33.87
N PRO A 489 -13.04 -12.78 -34.88
CA PRO A 489 -12.92 -11.67 -35.81
C PRO A 489 -14.29 -11.39 -36.41
N GLN A 490 -14.78 -10.16 -36.29
CA GLN A 490 -15.92 -9.73 -37.08
C GLN A 490 -15.51 -9.87 -38.55
N ALA A 491 -16.04 -10.89 -39.23
CA ALA A 491 -15.95 -10.97 -40.67
C ALA A 491 -16.58 -9.69 -41.24
N ASN A 492 -15.86 -9.00 -42.12
CA ASN A 492 -16.28 -7.71 -42.67
C ASN A 492 -17.69 -7.79 -43.29
N SER A 493 -18.72 -7.37 -42.56
CA SER A 493 -20.12 -7.46 -42.98
C SER A 493 -20.94 -6.21 -42.66
N LEU A 494 -20.30 -5.02 -42.63
CA LEU A 494 -20.98 -3.71 -42.62
C LEU A 494 -20.20 -2.67 -43.45
N ILE A 495 -20.26 -2.81 -44.77
CA ILE A 495 -20.11 -1.69 -45.72
C ILE A 495 -21.30 -1.75 -46.67
N ASN A 496 -21.89 -0.59 -46.99
CA ASN A 496 -23.07 -0.34 -47.83
C ASN A 496 -24.46 -0.59 -47.21
N SER A 497 -24.87 0.30 -46.30
CA SER A 497 -26.21 0.88 -46.36
C SER A 497 -26.17 2.37 -45.99
N LEU A 498 -26.35 3.24 -47.00
CA LEU A 498 -26.54 4.68 -46.80
C LEU A 498 -27.96 4.94 -46.26
N PRO A 499 -28.18 5.89 -45.34
CA PRO A 499 -29.51 6.18 -44.83
C PRO A 499 -30.33 7.02 -45.83
N SER A 500 -31.46 6.49 -46.28
CA SER A 500 -32.45 7.23 -47.06
C SER A 500 -33.45 7.97 -46.15
N LEU A 501 -33.41 9.31 -46.18
CA LEU A 501 -34.38 10.19 -45.52
C LEU A 501 -35.73 10.19 -46.24
N THR A 502 -36.82 9.87 -45.53
CA THR A 502 -38.27 10.22 -45.70
C THR A 502 -39.08 9.21 -44.86
N ASN A 503 -40.23 9.49 -44.25
CA ASN A 503 -41.06 10.70 -44.11
C ASN A 503 -41.88 10.59 -42.80
N ILE A 504 -42.06 11.69 -42.05
CA ILE A 504 -43.01 11.74 -40.93
C ILE A 504 -44.20 12.64 -41.30
N LYS A 505 -45.40 12.07 -41.22
CA LYS A 505 -46.69 12.75 -40.99
C LYS A 505 -47.56 11.79 -40.17
N GLY A 506 -48.29 12.17 -39.12
CA GLY A 506 -48.44 13.49 -38.49
C GLY A 506 -49.93 13.81 -38.26
N SER A 507 -50.34 14.04 -37.00
CA SER A 507 -51.67 14.52 -36.61
C SER A 507 -51.65 14.92 -35.12
N VAL A 508 -52.29 15.99 -34.60
CA VAL A 508 -52.69 17.33 -35.11
C VAL A 508 -53.02 18.16 -33.85
N GLY A 509 -52.83 19.49 -33.87
CA GLY A 509 -53.26 20.33 -32.73
C GLY A 509 -53.07 21.84 -32.88
N GLY A 510 -53.95 22.53 -33.62
CA GLY A 510 -54.22 23.96 -33.43
C GLY A 510 -53.66 24.97 -34.46
N TYR A 511 -54.59 25.54 -35.25
CA TYR A 511 -54.72 26.92 -35.80
C TYR A 511 -53.53 27.93 -35.69
N ALA A 512 -53.22 28.81 -36.67
CA ALA A 512 -54.01 29.34 -37.80
C ALA A 512 -53.14 30.02 -38.92
N LYS A 513 -53.72 30.16 -40.14
CA LYS A 513 -53.47 31.20 -41.19
C LYS A 513 -52.07 31.26 -41.87
N GLN A 514 -51.89 31.57 -43.17
CA GLN A 514 -52.80 31.71 -44.33
C GLN A 514 -51.98 31.76 -45.65
N ASN A 515 -52.56 31.33 -46.79
CA ASN A 515 -52.15 31.63 -48.19
C ASN A 515 -50.78 31.07 -48.70
N GLN A 516 -50.57 30.72 -49.98
CA GLN A 516 -51.46 30.45 -51.15
C GLN A 516 -50.65 29.73 -52.27
N HIS A 517 -51.36 29.08 -53.20
CA HIS A 517 -50.92 28.61 -54.53
C HIS A 517 -50.01 27.35 -54.70
N MET A 518 -50.51 26.51 -55.61
CA MET A 518 -49.95 25.35 -56.35
C MET A 518 -50.14 25.69 -57.86
N PRO A 519 -49.85 24.84 -58.89
CA PRO A 519 -49.37 23.44 -58.89
C PRO A 519 -48.26 23.04 -59.93
N HIS A 520 -47.79 21.79 -59.79
CA HIS A 520 -47.42 20.78 -60.83
C HIS A 520 -46.41 21.04 -61.98
N GLY A 521 -45.54 20.03 -62.19
CA GLY A 521 -44.83 19.70 -63.43
C GLY A 521 -44.02 18.40 -63.27
N SER A 522 -44.08 17.46 -64.22
CA SER A 522 -43.50 16.10 -64.13
C SER A 522 -42.44 15.88 -65.25
N ILE A 523 -41.93 14.63 -65.37
CA ILE A 523 -41.41 13.95 -66.59
C ILE A 523 -39.87 13.72 -66.75
N VAL A 524 -39.49 12.43 -66.61
CA VAL A 524 -38.53 11.62 -67.44
C VAL A 524 -37.01 11.54 -67.14
N SER A 525 -36.52 10.30 -67.27
CA SER A 525 -35.14 9.78 -67.45
C SER A 525 -35.10 8.99 -68.79
N PRO A 526 -33.97 8.63 -69.46
CA PRO A 526 -32.97 7.70 -68.89
C PRO A 526 -31.53 7.65 -69.53
N GLN A 527 -30.71 6.67 -69.05
CA GLN A 527 -29.68 5.85 -69.75
C GLN A 527 -28.40 6.44 -70.43
N ILE A 528 -27.23 5.83 -70.14
CA ILE A 528 -26.33 5.03 -71.05
C ILE A 528 -25.00 4.65 -70.30
N GLY A 529 -24.30 3.59 -70.76
CA GLY A 529 -23.20 2.88 -70.06
C GLY A 529 -21.74 3.04 -70.58
N PRO A 530 -20.82 2.03 -70.42
CA PRO A 530 -19.40 2.28 -70.02
C PRO A 530 -18.28 1.61 -70.89
N ILE A 531 -16.99 2.02 -70.73
CA ILE A 531 -15.80 1.34 -71.34
C ILE A 531 -14.50 1.33 -70.47
N ARG A 532 -14.04 0.10 -70.13
CA ARG A 532 -12.70 -0.60 -70.12
C ARG A 532 -11.30 0.10 -70.20
N VAL A 533 -10.30 -0.52 -69.50
CA VAL A 533 -8.83 -0.80 -69.80
C VAL A 533 -8.12 -1.24 -68.47
N GLY A 534 -6.99 -2.00 -68.34
CA GLY A 534 -6.19 -2.90 -69.22
C GLY A 534 -4.71 -3.14 -68.73
N ASN A 535 -4.15 -4.37 -68.90
CA ASN A 535 -2.72 -4.82 -68.86
C ASN A 535 -1.86 -4.74 -67.55
N ASP A 536 -0.79 -5.55 -67.29
CA ASP A 536 -0.41 -6.96 -67.67
C ASP A 536 0.89 -7.45 -66.92
N ASN A 537 0.97 -8.74 -66.54
CA ASN A 537 2.11 -9.73 -66.58
C ASN A 537 3.62 -9.36 -66.28
N SER A 538 4.56 -10.20 -65.78
CA SER A 538 4.63 -11.64 -65.37
C SER A 538 6.01 -12.00 -64.65
N PRO A 539 6.68 -13.21 -64.69
CA PRO A 539 6.96 -14.02 -63.47
C PRO A 539 8.41 -14.58 -63.28
N VAL A 540 8.70 -15.30 -62.18
CA VAL A 540 9.73 -16.37 -62.10
C VAL A 540 9.31 -17.50 -61.13
N VAL A 541 9.60 -18.76 -61.51
CA VAL A 541 9.33 -20.01 -60.76
C VAL A 541 10.63 -20.80 -60.56
N ARG A 542 10.79 -21.53 -59.44
CA ARG A 542 11.55 -22.81 -59.44
C ARG A 542 11.13 -23.79 -58.34
N ASP A 543 11.01 -25.06 -58.74
CA ASP A 543 10.46 -26.21 -58.02
C ASP A 543 11.43 -26.98 -57.10
N GLY A 544 10.88 -27.86 -56.25
CA GLY A 544 11.65 -28.66 -55.28
C GLY A 544 11.21 -30.09 -54.87
N ARG A 545 10.04 -30.64 -55.24
CA ARG A 545 9.58 -32.06 -55.00
C ARG A 545 9.49 -32.50 -53.50
N VAL A 546 8.73 -33.51 -53.03
CA VAL A 546 8.32 -34.85 -53.53
C VAL A 546 6.89 -35.20 -53.05
N SER A 547 6.23 -36.20 -53.67
CA SER A 547 4.83 -36.62 -53.44
C SER A 547 4.66 -38.07 -52.95
N SER A 548 3.55 -38.36 -52.25
CA SER A 548 2.77 -39.62 -52.28
C SER A 548 1.46 -39.44 -51.47
N SER A 549 0.28 -39.23 -52.08
CA SER A 549 -0.72 -40.25 -52.52
C SER A 549 -1.26 -41.15 -51.38
N SER A 550 -2.54 -41.49 -51.15
CA SER A 550 -3.85 -41.38 -51.86
C SER A 550 -4.83 -42.38 -51.13
N PRO A 551 -6.09 -42.70 -51.54
CA PRO A 551 -7.20 -41.90 -52.13
C PRO A 551 -8.67 -42.25 -51.68
N LEU A 552 -9.63 -41.37 -52.04
CA LEU A 552 -10.98 -41.58 -52.66
C LEU A 552 -12.12 -42.53 -52.11
N ALA A 553 -13.26 -41.88 -51.80
CA ALA A 553 -14.57 -41.88 -52.55
C ALA A 553 -15.74 -42.89 -52.33
N GLY A 554 -16.96 -42.38 -52.65
CA GLY A 554 -18.28 -43.07 -52.80
C GLY A 554 -19.39 -42.33 -52.00
N SER A 555 -20.40 -41.61 -52.51
CA SER A 555 -21.17 -41.48 -53.79
C SER A 555 -22.50 -42.26 -53.88
N GLY A 556 -23.60 -41.58 -54.27
CA GLY A 556 -24.96 -42.11 -54.52
C GLY A 556 -26.04 -41.47 -53.63
N ILE A 557 -26.93 -40.52 -54.03
CA ILE A 557 -27.90 -40.44 -55.16
C ILE A 557 -29.07 -41.44 -54.93
N MET A 558 -30.36 -41.08 -54.74
CA MET A 558 -31.24 -40.39 -55.71
C MET A 558 -32.65 -39.95 -55.16
N HIS A 559 -33.22 -38.88 -55.74
CA HIS A 559 -34.63 -38.45 -55.97
C HIS A 559 -35.85 -38.87 -55.11
N GLY A 560 -36.75 -37.88 -54.88
CA GLY A 560 -38.16 -38.09 -54.46
C GLY A 560 -38.99 -36.82 -54.15
N SER A 561 -39.27 -35.97 -55.16
CA SER A 561 -40.24 -34.83 -55.11
C SER A 561 -41.71 -35.32 -55.10
N PRO A 562 -42.80 -34.50 -54.91
CA PRO A 562 -42.96 -33.04 -55.15
C PRO A 562 -43.81 -32.25 -54.10
N LEU A 563 -43.86 -30.90 -54.16
CA LEU A 563 -45.02 -30.00 -54.51
C LEU A 563 -46.38 -30.36 -53.85
N SER A 564 -47.23 -29.43 -53.39
CA SER A 564 -47.47 -28.04 -53.84
C SER A 564 -48.20 -27.16 -52.79
N ASP A 565 -47.86 -25.87 -52.81
CA ASP A 565 -48.73 -24.67 -52.75
C ASP A 565 -49.74 -24.42 -51.62
N ASP A 566 -49.59 -23.25 -50.95
CA ASP A 566 -50.57 -22.16 -51.13
C ASP A 566 -49.93 -20.78 -50.88
N SER A 567 -50.73 -19.72 -51.01
CA SER A 567 -50.38 -18.44 -51.63
C SER A 567 -50.05 -17.27 -50.68
N SER A 568 -48.92 -16.61 -50.98
CA SER A 568 -48.83 -15.15 -51.23
C SER A 568 -48.73 -14.09 -50.10
N HIS A 569 -47.90 -13.08 -50.40
CA HIS A 569 -47.98 -11.65 -50.06
C HIS A 569 -47.98 -11.14 -48.60
N HIS A 570 -46.91 -10.37 -48.30
CA HIS A 570 -46.82 -9.19 -47.42
C HIS A 570 -47.33 -9.32 -45.96
N SER A 571 -46.55 -8.94 -44.95
CA SER A 571 -46.33 -7.52 -44.62
C SER A 571 -45.22 -7.28 -43.58
N ASP A 572 -44.92 -6.01 -43.34
CA ASP A 572 -43.92 -5.49 -42.39
C ASP A 572 -44.13 -5.87 -40.91
N SER A 573 -43.07 -5.62 -40.15
CA SER A 573 -43.00 -5.67 -38.69
C SER A 573 -44.09 -4.85 -37.97
N GLY A 574 -44.72 -5.45 -36.95
CA GLY A 574 -45.54 -4.78 -35.96
C GLY A 574 -45.27 -5.36 -34.56
N ILE A 575 -45.01 -4.50 -33.58
CA ILE A 575 -44.67 -4.86 -32.19
C ILE A 575 -45.97 -4.91 -31.36
N LEU A 576 -46.20 -5.96 -30.56
CA LEU A 576 -46.51 -5.90 -29.10
C LEU A 576 -47.20 -7.16 -28.55
N ASN A 577 -46.98 -7.34 -27.24
CA ASN A 577 -47.75 -8.09 -26.24
C ASN A 577 -47.77 -9.65 -26.24
N ASP A 578 -47.06 -10.18 -25.24
CA ASP A 578 -47.65 -10.70 -23.99
C ASP A 578 -48.81 -11.71 -24.08
N GLY A 579 -48.59 -12.93 -23.57
CA GLY A 579 -49.60 -13.99 -23.56
C GLY A 579 -49.04 -15.40 -23.34
N PHE A 580 -49.14 -15.88 -22.09
CA PHE A 580 -48.98 -17.26 -21.60
C PHE A 580 -49.01 -18.41 -22.62
N SER A 581 -48.09 -19.37 -22.44
CA SER A 581 -48.37 -20.78 -22.73
C SER A 581 -47.79 -21.68 -21.65
N ASN A 582 -48.59 -22.67 -21.21
CA ASN A 582 -48.30 -23.57 -20.11
C ASN A 582 -47.72 -24.89 -20.61
N GLY A 583 -46.72 -25.42 -19.91
CA GLY A 583 -46.38 -26.85 -19.89
C GLY A 583 -45.46 -27.36 -21.00
N VAL A 584 -44.25 -27.76 -20.61
CA VAL A 584 -43.85 -29.18 -20.42
C VAL A 584 -42.44 -29.20 -19.82
N ALA A 585 -42.16 -30.21 -18.99
CA ALA A 585 -40.98 -30.34 -18.12
C ALA A 585 -39.63 -29.97 -18.79
N ASN A 586 -38.96 -28.97 -18.22
CA ASN A 586 -37.53 -28.71 -18.45
C ASN A 586 -36.74 -29.14 -17.21
N HIS A 587 -35.62 -29.84 -17.44
CA HIS A 587 -34.61 -30.01 -16.41
C HIS A 587 -34.05 -28.64 -16.00
N THR A 588 -33.92 -28.39 -14.70
CA THR A 588 -33.40 -27.15 -14.13
C THR A 588 -31.89 -27.03 -14.40
N GLY A 589 -31.55 -26.29 -15.47
CA GLY A 589 -30.24 -25.66 -15.62
C GLY A 589 -30.27 -24.24 -15.06
N PRO A 590 -29.12 -23.69 -14.61
CA PRO A 590 -29.06 -22.33 -14.06
C PRO A 590 -29.53 -21.30 -15.10
N LYS A 591 -30.34 -20.34 -14.64
CA LYS A 591 -30.87 -19.24 -15.47
C LYS A 591 -29.70 -18.48 -16.12
N PRO A 592 -29.76 -18.14 -17.41
CA PRO A 592 -28.68 -17.40 -18.05
C PRO A 592 -28.62 -15.97 -17.49
N PHE A 593 -27.44 -15.57 -17.01
CA PHE A 593 -27.13 -14.16 -16.75
C PHE A 593 -27.44 -13.32 -18.00
N ASP A 594 -27.76 -12.05 -17.76
CA ASP A 594 -27.79 -11.06 -18.82
C ASP A 594 -26.40 -10.94 -19.47
N ASN A 595 -26.29 -11.27 -20.77
CA ASN A 595 -25.02 -11.36 -21.50
C ASN A 595 -24.19 -10.05 -21.43
N ALA A 596 -24.86 -8.93 -21.16
CA ALA A 596 -24.23 -7.63 -20.93
C ALA A 596 -23.26 -7.63 -19.72
N LEU A 597 -23.62 -8.23 -18.58
CA LEU A 597 -22.80 -8.17 -17.36
C LEU A 597 -21.48 -8.93 -17.53
N TYR A 598 -21.53 -10.13 -18.08
CA TYR A 598 -20.33 -10.91 -18.40
C TYR A 598 -19.46 -10.23 -19.47
N SER A 599 -20.07 -9.56 -20.45
CA SER A 599 -19.34 -8.74 -21.42
C SER A 599 -18.58 -7.59 -20.74
N GLN A 600 -19.22 -6.91 -19.78
CA GLN A 600 -18.57 -5.89 -18.94
C GLN A 600 -17.43 -6.48 -18.09
N CYS A 601 -17.60 -7.68 -17.51
CA CYS A 601 -16.55 -8.39 -16.78
C CYS A 601 -15.33 -8.67 -17.67
N VAL A 602 -15.56 -9.20 -18.88
CA VAL A 602 -14.50 -9.47 -19.87
C VAL A 602 -13.78 -8.18 -20.27
N LEU A 603 -14.51 -7.07 -20.46
CA LEU A 603 -13.93 -5.75 -20.73
C LEU A 603 -13.06 -5.25 -19.56
N ALA A 604 -13.54 -5.36 -18.31
CA ALA A 604 -12.79 -4.98 -17.12
C ALA A 604 -11.52 -5.82 -16.91
N MET A 605 -11.58 -7.13 -17.20
CA MET A 605 -10.38 -7.99 -17.19
C MET A 605 -9.37 -7.58 -18.27
N CYS A 606 -9.84 -7.11 -19.42
CA CYS A 606 -8.98 -6.59 -20.49
C CYS A 606 -8.35 -5.22 -20.17
N THR A 607 -9.06 -4.33 -19.48
CA THR A 607 -8.49 -3.05 -19.01
C THR A 607 -7.45 -3.30 -17.92
N LEU A 608 -7.77 -4.14 -16.93
CA LEU A 608 -6.83 -4.56 -15.88
C LEU A 608 -5.60 -5.28 -16.45
N ALA A 609 -5.70 -6.01 -17.57
CA ALA A 609 -4.54 -6.62 -18.24
C ALA A 609 -3.62 -5.62 -18.97
N LYS A 610 -4.11 -4.40 -19.25
CA LYS A 610 -3.37 -3.28 -19.85
C LYS A 610 -3.03 -2.16 -18.85
N ASP A 611 -3.20 -2.44 -17.57
CA ASP A 611 -3.05 -1.45 -16.50
C ASP A 611 -1.66 -0.79 -16.49
N PRO A 612 -1.54 0.53 -16.21
CA PRO A 612 -0.25 1.20 -16.16
C PRO A 612 0.65 0.75 -15.01
N SER A 613 0.10 0.10 -13.97
CA SER A 613 0.86 -0.62 -12.94
C SER A 613 1.18 -2.04 -13.42
N PRO A 614 2.47 -2.43 -13.54
CA PRO A 614 2.84 -3.74 -14.05
C PRO A 614 2.36 -4.91 -13.15
N ARG A 615 2.16 -4.67 -11.85
CA ARG A 615 1.60 -5.67 -10.93
C ARG A 615 0.14 -6.00 -11.25
N ILE A 616 -0.68 -4.98 -11.51
CA ILE A 616 -2.09 -5.15 -11.84
C ILE A 616 -2.24 -5.72 -13.25
N ALA A 617 -1.43 -5.24 -14.19
CA ALA A 617 -1.34 -5.80 -15.54
C ALA A 617 -1.07 -7.32 -15.52
N ASN A 618 -0.21 -7.79 -14.61
CA ASN A 618 0.04 -9.21 -14.40
C ASN A 618 -1.14 -9.95 -13.74
N LEU A 619 -1.84 -9.33 -12.78
CA LEU A 619 -3.06 -9.91 -12.19
C LEU A 619 -4.18 -10.04 -13.23
N GLY A 620 -4.48 -9.00 -14.00
CA GLY A 620 -5.48 -9.04 -15.07
C GLY A 620 -5.16 -10.11 -16.13
N ARG A 621 -3.89 -10.24 -16.54
CA ARG A 621 -3.45 -11.35 -17.41
C ARG A 621 -3.67 -12.73 -16.77
N ARG A 622 -3.46 -12.88 -15.47
CA ARG A 622 -3.74 -14.14 -14.74
C ARG A 622 -5.25 -14.45 -14.71
N VAL A 623 -6.12 -13.46 -14.51
CA VAL A 623 -7.58 -13.64 -14.60
C VAL A 623 -8.01 -14.09 -16.01
N LEU A 624 -7.48 -13.45 -17.05
CA LEU A 624 -7.72 -13.87 -18.43
C LEU A 624 -7.26 -15.32 -18.69
N SER A 625 -6.15 -15.76 -18.10
CA SER A 625 -5.67 -17.14 -18.22
C SER A 625 -6.60 -18.18 -17.55
N ILE A 626 -7.30 -17.84 -16.46
CA ILE A 626 -8.32 -18.70 -15.83
C ILE A 626 -9.51 -18.96 -16.78
N ILE A 627 -9.84 -17.96 -17.60
CA ILE A 627 -10.86 -18.05 -18.67
C ILE A 627 -10.29 -18.76 -19.92
N GLY A 628 -8.99 -19.08 -19.95
CA GLY A 628 -8.33 -19.72 -21.10
C GLY A 628 -7.96 -18.76 -22.23
N ILE A 629 -7.79 -17.47 -21.92
CA ILE A 629 -7.39 -16.44 -22.88
C ILE A 629 -5.90 -16.13 -22.68
N GLU A 630 -5.03 -16.75 -23.49
CA GLU A 630 -3.61 -16.41 -23.51
C GLU A 630 -3.34 -15.21 -24.43
N GLN A 631 -2.90 -14.10 -23.84
CA GLN A 631 -2.50 -12.91 -24.58
C GLN A 631 -1.02 -13.02 -24.99
N VAL A 632 -0.76 -13.37 -26.26
CA VAL A 632 0.61 -13.52 -26.79
C VAL A 632 1.34 -12.18 -26.81
N VAL A 633 2.23 -11.96 -25.83
CA VAL A 633 3.14 -10.81 -25.81
C VAL A 633 4.44 -11.17 -26.52
N ALA A 634 4.68 -10.58 -27.67
CA ALA A 634 5.96 -10.68 -28.38
C ALA A 634 7.06 -9.95 -27.59
N LYS A 635 7.85 -10.68 -26.80
CA LYS A 635 9.03 -10.14 -26.10
C LYS A 635 10.12 -9.73 -27.11
N PRO A 636 10.60 -8.48 -27.12
CA PRO A 636 11.79 -8.12 -27.89
C PRO A 636 13.05 -8.74 -27.27
N LEU A 637 13.93 -9.29 -28.12
CA LEU A 637 15.20 -9.89 -27.70
C LEU A 637 16.18 -8.80 -27.23
N LYS A 638 16.42 -8.68 -25.91
CA LYS A 638 17.46 -7.80 -25.36
C LYS A 638 18.85 -8.44 -25.54
N SER A 639 19.71 -7.81 -26.32
CA SER A 639 21.12 -8.21 -26.47
C SER A 639 21.93 -7.89 -25.21
N SER A 640 22.52 -8.89 -24.57
CA SER A 640 23.41 -8.69 -23.43
C SER A 640 24.78 -8.16 -23.88
N GLY A 641 25.31 -7.21 -23.11
CA GLY A 641 26.56 -6.50 -23.43
C GLY A 641 27.16 -5.82 -22.21
N VAL A 642 27.31 -6.57 -21.11
CA VAL A 642 27.98 -6.08 -19.90
C VAL A 642 29.49 -6.17 -20.09
N ARG A 643 30.19 -5.06 -19.88
CA ARG A 643 31.62 -5.05 -19.56
C ARG A 643 31.81 -4.49 -18.16
N THR A 644 32.35 -5.32 -17.28
CA THR A 644 32.77 -4.96 -15.93
C THR A 644 34.03 -4.11 -15.95
N ALA A 645 34.12 -3.14 -15.04
CA ALA A 645 35.35 -2.47 -14.66
C ALA A 645 35.27 -2.18 -13.16
N GLU A 646 36.26 -2.68 -12.42
CA GLU A 646 36.38 -2.53 -10.96
C GLU A 646 37.21 -1.28 -10.63
N SER A 647 36.90 -0.59 -9.53
CA SER A 647 37.93 0.13 -8.76
C SER A 647 37.50 0.41 -7.31
N THR A 648 38.16 -0.28 -6.37
CA THR A 648 38.77 0.22 -5.12
C THR A 648 38.05 1.23 -4.21
N ALA A 649 38.08 0.96 -2.90
CA ALA A 649 37.39 1.73 -1.85
C ALA A 649 38.29 2.64 -0.98
N SER A 650 37.62 3.59 -0.29
CA SER A 650 38.02 4.24 1.00
C SER A 650 39.04 5.40 0.94
N PRO A 651 39.20 6.27 1.98
CA PRO A 651 38.43 6.39 3.25
C PRO A 651 38.12 7.83 3.80
N LEU A 652 37.23 7.90 4.80
CA LEU A 652 37.25 8.73 6.05
C LEU A 652 37.25 10.30 6.09
N ALA A 653 36.14 10.84 6.63
CA ALA A 653 36.02 11.54 7.93
C ALA A 653 35.96 13.09 8.07
N ARG A 654 35.27 13.49 9.18
CA ARG A 654 35.13 14.84 9.83
C ARG A 654 34.16 15.79 9.11
N SER A 655 33.08 16.33 9.70
CA SER A 655 32.73 16.72 11.09
C SER A 655 33.58 17.85 11.67
N SER A 656 33.02 19.06 11.67
CA SER A 656 33.38 20.19 12.54
C SER A 656 32.24 21.21 12.57
N SER A 657 31.70 21.50 13.75
CA SER A 657 30.76 22.58 14.03
C SER A 657 31.49 23.81 14.60
N TRP A 658 30.92 25.01 14.43
CA TRP A 658 30.73 26.06 15.47
C TRP A 658 30.49 27.48 14.93
N PHE A 659 29.52 28.18 15.58
CA PHE A 659 29.30 29.63 15.81
C PHE A 659 29.66 30.67 14.70
N ASP A 660 28.84 31.69 14.43
CA ASP A 660 28.53 32.77 15.40
C ASP A 660 27.20 33.55 15.15
N MET A 661 26.88 34.50 16.03
CA MET A 661 25.57 35.15 16.23
C MET A 661 25.32 36.51 15.53
N ASN A 662 24.06 36.96 15.68
CA ASN A 662 23.53 38.34 15.63
C ASN A 662 23.05 38.95 14.29
N GLY A 663 21.73 38.95 14.12
CA GLY A 663 20.92 40.10 14.56
C GLY A 663 20.64 41.23 13.55
N GLY A 664 19.39 41.35 13.11
CA GLY A 664 18.90 42.51 12.36
C GLY A 664 17.44 42.42 11.93
N HIS A 665 16.54 43.15 12.61
CA HIS A 665 15.16 43.37 12.15
C HIS A 665 15.12 44.33 10.94
N LEU A 666 14.17 44.13 10.02
CA LEU A 666 13.35 45.14 9.29
C LEU A 666 12.60 44.45 8.10
N PRO A 667 11.63 45.11 7.44
CA PRO A 667 10.21 45.07 7.74
C PRO A 667 9.42 44.08 6.86
N LEU A 668 8.14 43.84 7.24
CA LEU A 668 7.19 43.02 6.47
C LEU A 668 6.92 43.62 5.07
N THR A 669 7.41 42.95 4.03
CA THR A 669 6.95 43.13 2.64
C THR A 669 6.01 41.98 2.26
N PHE A 670 4.91 42.31 1.58
CA PHE A 670 3.93 41.32 1.12
C PHE A 670 4.57 40.37 0.11
N ARG A 671 4.51 39.06 0.36
CA ARG A 671 5.07 38.02 -0.53
C ARG A 671 3.95 37.12 -1.06
N THR A 672 4.06 36.70 -2.32
CA THR A 672 3.41 35.46 -2.77
C THR A 672 3.96 34.31 -1.92
N PRO A 673 3.13 33.48 -1.28
CA PRO A 673 3.63 32.31 -0.58
C PRO A 673 4.30 31.34 -1.57
N PRO A 674 5.22 30.47 -1.12
CA PRO A 674 5.61 29.30 -1.90
C PRO A 674 4.37 28.45 -2.19
N VAL A 675 4.47 27.54 -3.16
CA VAL A 675 3.36 26.71 -3.71
C VAL A 675 2.87 25.63 -2.71
N SER A 676 3.11 25.85 -1.41
CA SER A 676 2.58 25.07 -0.30
C SER A 676 2.43 26.02 0.91
N PRO A 677 1.23 26.21 1.48
CA PRO A 677 1.07 26.93 2.73
C PRO A 677 1.52 26.05 3.91
N PRO A 678 1.72 26.64 5.10
CA PRO A 678 1.75 25.90 6.34
C PRO A 678 0.35 25.32 6.63
N ARG A 679 0.06 24.15 6.06
CA ARG A 679 -1.04 23.28 6.50
C ARG A 679 -0.45 21.98 7.05
N PRO A 680 -0.92 21.48 8.21
CA PRO A 680 -0.53 20.18 8.74
C PRO A 680 -1.17 19.00 7.98
N SER A 681 -2.01 19.27 6.97
CA SER A 681 -2.54 18.26 6.04
C SER A 681 -1.47 17.89 5.01
N TYR A 682 -0.48 17.11 5.45
CA TYR A 682 0.49 16.44 4.59
C TYR A 682 -0.21 15.53 3.56
N ILE A 683 0.40 15.36 2.38
CA ILE A 683 0.17 14.17 1.55
C ILE A 683 0.90 12.96 2.18
N THR A 684 0.62 12.66 3.46
CA THR A 684 1.24 11.52 4.17
C THR A 684 0.86 10.20 3.51
N ARG A 685 -0.29 10.15 2.83
CA ARG A 685 -0.78 8.90 2.23
C ARG A 685 0.12 8.44 1.08
N MET A 686 0.59 9.32 0.20
CA MET A 686 1.62 8.92 -0.79
C MET A 686 2.95 8.52 -0.14
N ARG A 687 3.29 9.03 1.06
CA ARG A 687 4.44 8.53 1.83
C ARG A 687 4.17 7.18 2.52
N ARG A 688 2.93 6.88 2.93
CA ARG A 688 2.52 5.51 3.36
C ARG A 688 2.53 4.53 2.18
N VAL A 689 2.15 5.00 0.98
CA VAL A 689 2.36 4.29 -0.30
C VAL A 689 3.86 4.14 -0.60
N CYS A 690 4.74 5.07 -0.19
CA CYS A 690 6.20 4.84 -0.21
C CYS A 690 6.69 3.87 0.89
N SER A 691 5.92 3.64 1.95
CA SER A 691 6.11 2.55 2.92
C SER A 691 5.54 1.21 2.42
N LEU A 692 5.01 1.17 1.18
CA LEU A 692 4.96 -0.06 0.39
C LEU A 692 6.39 -0.43 -0.03
N GLU A 693 7.19 -0.88 0.94
CA GLU A 693 8.31 -1.76 0.67
C GLU A 693 7.80 -3.14 0.23
N PHE A 694 7.06 -3.19 -0.88
CA PHE A 694 7.03 -4.38 -1.71
C PHE A 694 8.44 -4.56 -2.27
N ARG A 695 9.31 -5.25 -1.51
CA ARG A 695 10.65 -5.62 -1.95
C ARG A 695 10.56 -6.23 -3.35
N PRO A 696 11.22 -5.67 -4.37
CA PRO A 696 11.27 -6.28 -5.71
C PRO A 696 12.08 -7.58 -5.76
N HIS A 697 12.60 -8.04 -4.61
CA HIS A 697 13.54 -9.14 -4.47
C HIS A 697 13.10 -10.07 -3.34
N LEU A 698 12.20 -11.00 -3.67
CA LEU A 698 12.00 -12.27 -2.96
C LEU A 698 11.26 -13.27 -3.88
N MET A 699 11.80 -13.45 -5.08
CA MET A 699 11.47 -14.50 -6.06
C MET A 699 12.76 -14.96 -6.73
N ASP A 700 13.81 -15.20 -5.93
CA ASP A 700 15.07 -15.88 -6.30
C ASP A 700 15.91 -16.12 -5.02
N SER A 701 15.44 -17.02 -4.16
CA SER A 701 16.26 -17.59 -3.07
C SER A 701 15.73 -18.98 -2.70
N PRO A 702 16.50 -20.07 -2.91
CA PRO A 702 16.12 -21.39 -2.42
C PRO A 702 16.39 -21.53 -0.91
N ASP A 703 15.61 -22.42 -0.28
CA ASP A 703 15.86 -23.11 0.99
C ASP A 703 16.00 -22.33 2.31
N SER A 704 14.89 -22.34 3.07
CA SER A 704 14.82 -22.80 4.47
C SER A 704 13.33 -22.91 4.85
N GLY A 705 12.60 -24.02 4.64
CA GLY A 705 12.82 -25.40 5.11
C GLY A 705 11.81 -25.65 6.25
N LEU A 706 10.97 -26.69 6.33
CA LEU A 706 10.77 -27.95 5.60
C LEU A 706 9.23 -28.16 5.47
N ALA A 707 8.63 -28.91 4.55
CA ALA A 707 9.14 -30.00 3.72
C ALA A 707 8.40 -30.05 2.36
N ASP A 708 9.07 -30.51 1.31
CA ASP A 708 8.50 -30.73 -0.02
C ASP A 708 8.68 -32.21 -0.44
N PRO A 709 7.60 -32.98 -0.68
CA PRO A 709 7.70 -34.38 -1.05
C PRO A 709 7.69 -34.58 -2.57
N LEU A 710 8.83 -34.38 -3.23
CA LEU A 710 9.03 -34.75 -4.62
C LEU A 710 10.08 -35.86 -4.80
N LEU A 711 9.60 -37.10 -4.94
CA LEU A 711 9.85 -37.99 -6.09
C LEU A 711 9.30 -39.40 -5.80
N GLY A 712 8.24 -39.81 -6.51
CA GLY A 712 7.60 -41.11 -6.28
C GLY A 712 6.61 -41.56 -7.35
N SER A 713 7.13 -42.15 -8.43
CA SER A 713 6.41 -42.97 -9.43
C SER A 713 5.32 -42.31 -10.28
N GLY A 714 5.26 -42.70 -11.56
CA GLY A 714 4.15 -42.36 -12.44
C GLY A 714 2.85 -43.03 -11.99
N GLY A 715 1.81 -42.22 -11.82
CA GLY A 715 0.44 -42.64 -11.48
C GLY A 715 -0.48 -41.42 -11.58
N ALA A 716 -1.66 -41.57 -12.20
CA ALA A 716 -2.55 -40.46 -12.46
C ALA A 716 -3.31 -40.02 -11.18
N SER A 717 -3.18 -38.75 -10.78
CA SER A 717 -4.08 -38.07 -9.84
C SER A 717 -3.95 -36.55 -10.01
N GLY A 718 -5.02 -35.81 -9.72
CA GLY A 718 -5.12 -34.38 -10.03
C GLY A 718 -4.41 -33.46 -9.04
N THR A 719 -3.56 -32.58 -9.55
CA THR A 719 -3.16 -31.34 -8.88
C THR A 719 -4.37 -30.39 -8.85
N SER A 720 -4.68 -29.78 -7.70
CA SER A 720 -5.90 -29.00 -7.54
C SER A 720 -5.87 -27.66 -8.32
N ASP A 721 -6.93 -27.42 -9.11
CA ASP A 721 -7.12 -26.21 -9.93
C ASP A 721 -7.15 -24.90 -9.10
N ARG A 722 -7.32 -25.00 -7.79
CA ARG A 722 -7.32 -23.88 -6.84
C ARG A 722 -6.00 -23.09 -6.81
N SER A 723 -4.88 -23.72 -7.16
CA SER A 723 -3.56 -23.06 -7.21
C SER A 723 -3.46 -21.92 -8.24
N PHE A 724 -4.35 -21.89 -9.24
CA PHE A 724 -4.38 -20.85 -10.27
C PHE A 724 -4.96 -19.51 -9.80
N LEU A 725 -5.73 -19.47 -8.71
CA LEU A 725 -6.29 -18.22 -8.18
C LEU A 725 -5.20 -17.29 -7.60
N PRO A 726 -5.18 -15.99 -7.93
CA PRO A 726 -4.36 -15.02 -7.22
C PRO A 726 -4.89 -14.81 -5.79
N GLN A 727 -4.00 -14.66 -4.83
CA GLN A 727 -4.37 -14.34 -3.44
C GLN A 727 -4.45 -12.84 -3.21
N SER A 728 -5.37 -12.45 -2.31
CA SER A 728 -5.49 -11.11 -1.75
C SER A 728 -4.21 -10.70 -0.99
N THR A 729 -3.93 -9.41 -0.95
CA THR A 729 -2.76 -8.82 -0.28
C THR A 729 -3.10 -7.79 0.78
N ILE A 730 -4.31 -7.20 0.74
CA ILE A 730 -4.73 -6.16 1.68
C ILE A 730 -4.66 -6.63 3.14
N TYR A 731 -5.08 -7.87 3.44
CA TYR A 731 -5.06 -8.41 4.80
C TYR A 731 -3.64 -8.48 5.39
N SER A 732 -2.72 -9.21 4.73
CA SER A 732 -1.36 -9.41 5.21
C SER A 732 -0.55 -8.12 5.25
N TRP A 733 -0.79 -7.19 4.33
CA TRP A 733 -0.23 -5.85 4.38
C TRP A 733 -0.75 -5.04 5.58
N SER A 734 -2.06 -5.10 5.84
CA SER A 734 -2.69 -4.38 6.96
C SER A 734 -2.17 -4.88 8.31
N CYS A 735 -1.94 -6.20 8.47
CA CYS A 735 -1.33 -6.76 9.69
C CYS A 735 0.02 -6.10 10.04
N GLY A 736 0.77 -5.66 9.00
CA GLY A 736 2.04 -4.93 9.14
C GLY A 736 1.93 -3.53 9.77
N HIS A 737 0.72 -3.05 10.08
CA HIS A 737 0.51 -1.87 10.90
C HIS A 737 0.82 -2.16 12.38
N PHE A 738 0.34 -3.28 12.92
CA PHE A 738 0.43 -3.58 14.35
C PHE A 738 1.78 -4.14 14.79
N SER A 739 2.54 -4.75 13.87
CA SER A 739 3.91 -5.21 14.12
C SER A 739 4.93 -4.06 14.20
N LYS A 740 4.55 -2.83 13.84
CA LYS A 740 5.35 -1.61 14.00
C LYS A 740 5.05 -0.93 15.35
N PRO A 741 5.95 -0.10 15.90
CA PRO A 741 5.67 0.72 17.07
C PRO A 741 4.50 1.68 16.84
N LEU A 742 3.71 1.90 17.89
CA LEU A 742 2.50 2.73 17.91
C LEU A 742 2.58 3.86 18.94
N LEU A 743 3.38 3.70 20.00
CA LEU A 743 3.50 4.63 21.13
C LEU A 743 4.63 5.65 20.94
N THR A 744 5.63 5.34 20.12
CA THR A 744 6.73 6.26 19.79
C THR A 744 6.40 7.09 18.55
N ALA A 745 6.57 8.41 18.65
CA ALA A 745 6.62 9.27 17.48
C ALA A 745 7.86 8.89 16.65
N ALA A 746 7.74 8.90 15.32
CA ALA A 746 8.86 8.58 14.45
C ALA A 746 9.92 9.69 14.50
N ASP A 747 11.11 9.39 15.03
CA ASP A 747 12.24 10.32 15.13
C ASP A 747 12.63 10.96 13.78
N ASP A 748 12.37 10.25 12.67
CA ASP A 748 12.48 10.74 11.28
C ASP A 748 11.74 12.08 11.03
N SER A 749 10.76 12.43 11.88
CA SER A 749 9.93 13.64 11.74
C SER A 749 10.74 14.93 11.89
N GLU A 750 11.79 14.97 12.73
CA GLU A 750 12.54 16.21 12.97
C GLU A 750 13.44 16.58 11.78
N GLU A 751 14.22 15.63 11.25
CA GLU A 751 15.11 15.90 10.11
C GLU A 751 14.32 16.26 8.84
N VAL A 752 13.20 15.57 8.60
CA VAL A 752 12.27 15.88 7.51
C VAL A 752 11.74 17.31 7.62
N SER A 753 11.40 17.76 8.84
CA SER A 753 10.88 19.11 9.08
C SER A 753 11.97 20.17 8.85
N ALA A 754 13.20 19.95 9.32
CA ALA A 754 14.31 20.85 9.13
C ALA A 754 14.68 21.06 7.64
N ARG A 755 14.77 19.95 6.86
CA ARG A 755 15.04 20.01 5.41
C ARG A 755 13.94 20.76 4.64
N ARG A 756 12.69 20.70 5.11
CA ARG A 756 11.56 21.43 4.52
C ARG A 756 11.65 22.92 4.79
N GLU A 757 11.94 23.33 6.04
CA GLU A 757 12.10 24.74 6.42
C GLU A 757 13.20 25.44 5.61
N GLU A 758 14.35 24.77 5.41
CA GLU A 758 15.45 25.25 4.58
C GLU A 758 14.99 25.58 3.14
N ARG A 759 14.18 24.71 2.54
CA ARG A 759 13.67 24.86 1.17
C ARG A 759 12.54 25.89 1.07
N GLU A 760 11.68 25.99 2.08
CA GLU A 760 10.69 27.07 2.17
C GLU A 760 11.37 28.44 2.24
N LYS A 761 12.44 28.57 3.03
CA LYS A 761 13.28 29.77 3.09
C LYS A 761 13.94 30.07 1.74
N PHE A 762 14.59 29.09 1.10
CA PHE A 762 15.18 29.25 -0.23
C PHE A 762 14.14 29.73 -1.26
N ALA A 763 12.96 29.11 -1.29
CA ALA A 763 11.89 29.47 -2.20
C ALA A 763 11.42 30.92 -1.96
N LEU A 764 11.15 31.31 -0.71
CA LEU A 764 10.71 32.66 -0.35
C LEU A 764 11.72 33.75 -0.74
N GLU A 765 13.01 33.50 -0.55
CA GLU A 765 14.07 34.43 -0.96
C GLU A 765 14.14 34.57 -2.49
N HIS A 766 14.04 33.48 -3.22
CA HIS A 766 14.16 33.48 -4.68
C HIS A 766 12.89 33.97 -5.41
N ILE A 767 11.71 33.74 -4.84
CA ILE A 767 10.46 34.38 -5.26
C ILE A 767 10.61 35.91 -5.28
N ALA A 768 11.13 36.50 -4.20
CA ALA A 768 11.34 37.94 -4.11
C ALA A 768 12.42 38.43 -5.10
N LYS A 769 13.51 37.68 -5.30
CA LYS A 769 14.52 37.98 -6.34
C LYS A 769 13.88 38.01 -7.73
N CYS A 770 13.10 36.99 -8.11
CA CYS A 770 12.40 36.90 -9.39
C CYS A 770 11.42 38.05 -9.65
N GLN A 771 10.72 38.53 -8.62
CA GLN A 771 9.75 39.63 -8.72
C GLN A 771 10.41 41.00 -8.88
N HIS A 772 11.64 41.18 -8.39
CA HIS A 772 12.36 42.45 -8.41
C HIS A 772 13.53 42.51 -9.41
N SER A 773 13.91 41.38 -10.03
CA SER A 773 14.96 41.33 -11.04
C SER A 773 14.48 41.88 -12.38
N ALA A 774 15.10 42.98 -12.84
CA ALA A 774 14.99 43.42 -14.23
C ALA A 774 15.78 42.45 -15.13
N VAL A 775 15.09 41.48 -15.74
CA VAL A 775 15.72 40.50 -16.64
C VAL A 775 16.23 41.22 -17.88
N SER A 776 17.52 41.05 -18.17
CA SER A 776 18.18 41.82 -19.21
C SER A 776 18.14 41.12 -20.57
N ARG A 777 18.78 39.95 -20.70
CA ARG A 777 18.87 39.15 -21.93
C ARG A 777 19.17 37.69 -21.60
N LEU A 778 18.33 36.80 -22.12
CA LEU A 778 18.60 35.35 -22.20
C LEU A 778 19.16 35.05 -23.59
N THR A 779 20.48 34.90 -23.71
CA THR A 779 21.13 34.64 -25.02
C THR A 779 22.10 33.45 -25.03
N ASN A 780 22.90 33.29 -23.97
CA ASN A 780 23.93 32.26 -23.91
C ASN A 780 23.40 30.96 -23.27
N PRO A 781 23.58 29.78 -23.92
CA PRO A 781 23.32 28.50 -23.26
C PRO A 781 24.44 28.21 -22.25
N ILE A 782 24.09 27.98 -20.98
CA ILE A 782 25.02 27.46 -19.96
C ILE A 782 25.41 26.02 -20.32
N ALA A 783 24.40 25.27 -20.77
CA ALA A 783 24.45 23.83 -20.88
C ALA A 783 23.76 23.38 -22.17
N LYS A 784 24.39 22.44 -22.88
CA LYS A 784 23.82 21.73 -24.01
C LYS A 784 24.04 20.23 -23.82
N TRP A 785 22.95 19.48 -23.88
CA TRP A 785 22.95 18.02 -23.76
C TRP A 785 22.27 17.41 -24.98
N ASP A 786 23.00 16.56 -25.71
CA ASP A 786 22.49 15.95 -26.94
C ASP A 786 21.59 14.74 -26.60
N ILE A 787 20.28 14.91 -26.82
CA ILE A 787 19.22 13.91 -26.68
C ILE A 787 18.41 13.91 -27.97
N LYS A 788 18.21 12.73 -28.57
CA LYS A 788 17.30 12.57 -29.71
C LYS A 788 15.86 12.49 -29.22
N GLY A 789 14.94 13.19 -29.90
CA GLY A 789 13.50 13.00 -29.71
C GLY A 789 12.91 13.64 -28.44
N THR A 790 13.55 14.65 -27.82
CA THR A 790 12.99 15.27 -26.60
C THR A 790 11.63 15.90 -26.89
N GLN A 791 10.61 15.45 -26.16
CA GLN A 791 9.24 15.97 -26.25
C GLN A 791 8.91 16.91 -25.09
N THR A 792 9.49 16.68 -23.91
CA THR A 792 9.24 17.49 -22.71
C THR A 792 10.45 17.52 -21.77
N ALA A 793 10.60 18.64 -21.06
CA ALA A 793 11.70 18.90 -20.14
C ALA A 793 11.23 19.68 -18.90
N LEU A 794 11.87 19.43 -17.76
CA LEU A 794 11.53 19.97 -16.45
C LEU A 794 12.80 20.27 -15.64
N LEU A 795 12.83 21.42 -14.99
CA LEU A 795 13.93 21.85 -14.11
C LEU A 795 13.52 21.64 -12.65
N GLN A 796 14.41 21.04 -11.85
CA GLN A 796 14.16 20.74 -10.43
C GLN A 796 14.46 21.98 -9.56
N PRO A 797 13.59 22.36 -8.61
CA PRO A 797 13.65 23.68 -7.94
C PRO A 797 14.78 23.92 -6.94
N PHE A 798 15.41 22.87 -6.41
CA PHE A 798 16.31 22.94 -5.23
C PHE A 798 17.67 22.26 -5.45
N SER A 799 17.96 21.80 -6.66
CA SER A 799 19.22 21.16 -7.06
C SER A 799 19.39 21.29 -8.58
N PRO A 800 20.62 21.23 -9.12
CA PRO A 800 20.91 21.54 -10.53
C PRO A 800 20.52 20.42 -11.51
N ILE A 801 19.31 19.87 -11.38
CA ILE A 801 18.84 18.70 -12.12
C ILE A 801 17.84 19.09 -13.21
N VAL A 802 18.08 18.55 -14.41
CA VAL A 802 17.14 18.57 -15.54
C VAL A 802 16.62 17.17 -15.79
N ILE A 803 15.30 17.07 -15.94
CA ILE A 803 14.58 15.86 -16.29
C ILE A 803 14.05 16.04 -17.70
N ALA A 804 14.43 15.17 -18.64
CA ALA A 804 13.98 15.21 -20.02
C ALA A 804 13.40 13.85 -20.43
N ALA A 805 12.28 13.86 -21.15
CA ALA A 805 11.66 12.66 -21.71
C ALA A 805 11.61 12.73 -23.24
N ASP A 806 11.86 11.59 -23.89
CA ASP A 806 11.71 11.45 -25.33
C ASP A 806 10.36 10.85 -25.74
N GLU A 807 10.11 10.83 -27.05
CA GLU A 807 8.92 10.23 -27.69
C GLU A 807 8.68 8.76 -27.32
N ASN A 808 9.72 8.01 -26.92
CA ASN A 808 9.63 6.62 -26.50
C ASN A 808 9.40 6.46 -24.98
N GLU A 809 9.13 7.56 -24.29
CA GLU A 809 8.99 7.69 -22.84
C GLU A 809 10.24 7.26 -22.05
N ARG A 810 11.43 7.44 -22.64
CA ARG A 810 12.68 7.30 -21.87
C ARG A 810 12.97 8.59 -21.12
N ILE A 811 12.86 8.52 -19.80
CA ILE A 811 13.20 9.58 -18.87
C ILE A 811 14.70 9.54 -18.63
N ARG A 812 15.37 10.68 -18.86
CA ARG A 812 16.80 10.88 -18.59
C ARG A 812 16.97 12.07 -17.65
N ILE A 813 17.90 11.94 -16.71
CA ILE A 813 18.09 12.88 -15.60
C ILE A 813 19.55 13.28 -15.54
N TRP A 814 19.81 14.57 -15.67
CA TRP A 814 21.13 15.14 -15.91
C TRP A 814 21.40 16.32 -14.97
N ASN A 815 22.59 16.33 -14.37
CA ASN A 815 23.08 17.48 -13.62
C ASN A 815 23.69 18.47 -14.61
N HIS A 816 23.22 19.72 -14.61
CA HIS A 816 23.67 20.73 -15.55
C HIS A 816 24.86 21.58 -15.08
N GLU A 817 25.19 21.55 -13.78
CA GLU A 817 26.41 22.15 -13.25
C GLU A 817 27.60 21.20 -13.43
N GLU A 818 27.43 19.92 -13.09
CA GLU A 818 28.47 18.89 -13.26
C GLU A 818 28.57 18.33 -14.70
N ALA A 819 27.58 18.64 -15.54
CA ALA A 819 27.38 18.05 -16.87
C ALA A 819 27.25 16.51 -16.91
N THR A 820 26.86 15.88 -15.80
CA THR A 820 26.81 14.41 -15.62
C THR A 820 25.41 13.81 -15.78
N LEU A 821 25.32 12.64 -16.43
CA LEU A 821 24.06 11.85 -16.47
C LEU A 821 23.90 11.03 -15.19
N LEU A 822 22.97 11.44 -14.33
CA LEU A 822 22.66 10.76 -13.08
C LEU A 822 21.95 9.42 -13.37
N ASN A 823 20.77 9.48 -14.01
CA ASN A 823 19.94 8.30 -14.29
C ASN A 823 19.28 8.34 -15.69
N SER A 824 18.88 7.17 -16.19
CA SER A 824 18.11 6.99 -17.43
C SER A 824 17.30 5.70 -17.33
N PHE A 825 15.98 5.78 -17.53
CA PHE A 825 15.08 4.63 -17.50
C PHE A 825 13.88 4.81 -18.44
N ASP A 826 13.25 3.69 -18.82
CA ASP A 826 12.03 3.67 -19.64
C ASP A 826 10.80 3.75 -18.73
N ASN A 827 9.82 4.63 -19.02
CA ASN A 827 8.60 4.79 -18.20
C ASN A 827 7.72 3.53 -18.18
N HIS A 828 7.75 2.73 -19.26
CA HIS A 828 7.09 1.43 -19.36
C HIS A 828 7.59 0.61 -20.57
N ASP A 829 7.29 -0.69 -20.55
CA ASP A 829 7.58 -1.66 -21.61
C ASP A 829 6.46 -1.82 -22.67
N PHE A 830 5.27 -1.21 -22.49
CA PHE A 830 4.19 -1.26 -23.51
C PHE A 830 4.63 -0.67 -24.87
N PRO A 831 4.07 -1.18 -26.00
CA PRO A 831 4.47 -0.77 -27.35
C PRO A 831 3.94 0.61 -27.76
N ASP A 832 2.71 0.95 -27.34
CA ASP A 832 2.12 2.26 -27.56
C ASP A 832 2.78 3.25 -26.60
N LYS A 833 3.44 4.28 -27.13
CA LYS A 833 4.32 5.22 -26.40
C LYS A 833 4.08 6.66 -26.84
N GLY A 834 4.13 7.58 -25.89
CA GLY A 834 4.19 9.01 -26.15
C GLY A 834 4.11 9.80 -24.85
N ILE A 835 5.16 10.53 -24.46
CA ILE A 835 5.10 11.38 -23.27
C ILE A 835 4.28 12.64 -23.56
N SER A 836 3.35 12.98 -22.66
CA SER A 836 2.58 14.23 -22.68
C SER A 836 3.23 15.29 -21.78
N LYS A 837 3.47 14.96 -20.50
CA LYS A 837 3.95 15.94 -19.52
C LYS A 837 4.77 15.31 -18.40
N LEU A 838 5.70 16.11 -17.86
CA LEU A 838 6.40 15.84 -16.61
C LEU A 838 6.04 16.92 -15.59
N CYS A 839 5.72 16.50 -14.36
CA CYS A 839 5.49 17.39 -13.22
C CYS A 839 6.25 16.89 -11.99
N LEU A 840 6.59 17.79 -11.06
CA LEU A 840 7.06 17.40 -9.73
C LEU A 840 5.91 17.47 -8.73
N VAL A 841 5.81 16.44 -7.90
CA VAL A 841 4.90 16.36 -6.75
C VAL A 841 5.75 16.47 -5.48
N ASN A 842 5.27 17.21 -4.48
CA ASN A 842 5.95 17.47 -3.21
C ASN A 842 7.33 18.13 -3.37
N GLU A 843 7.40 19.23 -4.14
CA GLU A 843 8.66 19.95 -4.44
C GLU A 843 9.50 20.32 -3.21
N LEU A 844 8.87 20.72 -2.08
CA LEU A 844 9.56 21.09 -0.84
C LEU A 844 10.10 19.90 -0.03
N ASP A 845 9.55 18.71 -0.24
CA ASP A 845 9.88 17.48 0.48
C ASP A 845 10.70 16.54 -0.43
N GLU A 846 10.62 15.22 -0.23
CA GLU A 846 11.06 14.26 -1.22
C GLU A 846 10.21 14.38 -2.50
N SER A 847 10.75 15.10 -3.50
CA SER A 847 10.07 15.29 -4.78
C SER A 847 9.82 13.94 -5.47
N LEU A 848 8.61 13.74 -5.96
CA LEU A 848 8.23 12.62 -6.82
C LEU A 848 8.07 13.11 -8.25
N LEU A 849 8.46 12.30 -9.23
CA LEU A 849 8.34 12.62 -10.65
C LEU A 849 7.05 12.02 -11.22
N LEU A 850 6.09 12.87 -11.59
CA LEU A 850 4.89 12.47 -12.32
C LEU A 850 5.18 12.50 -13.82
N ALA A 851 5.01 11.36 -14.48
CA ALA A 851 5.06 11.21 -15.93
C ALA A 851 3.66 10.88 -16.47
N ALA A 852 3.09 11.80 -17.24
CA ALA A 852 1.81 11.63 -17.92
C ALA A 852 2.05 11.25 -19.38
N SER A 853 1.41 10.15 -19.80
CA SER A 853 1.55 9.52 -21.12
C SER A 853 0.35 9.95 -22.01
N SER A 854 0.50 9.90 -23.34
CA SER A 854 -0.48 10.44 -24.30
C SER A 854 -1.79 9.64 -24.40
N ASP A 855 -1.80 8.42 -23.85
CA ASP A 855 -2.97 7.56 -23.65
C ASP A 855 -3.76 7.90 -22.36
N GLY A 856 -3.30 8.87 -21.56
CA GLY A 856 -3.91 9.25 -20.29
C GLY A 856 -3.39 8.49 -19.06
N ASN A 857 -2.46 7.55 -19.23
CA ASN A 857 -1.81 6.85 -18.13
C ASN A 857 -0.79 7.75 -17.40
N ILE A 858 -0.90 7.79 -16.07
CA ILE A 858 0.02 8.50 -15.18
C ILE A 858 0.85 7.49 -14.41
N ARG A 859 2.14 7.81 -14.24
CA ARG A 859 3.10 7.04 -13.44
C ARG A 859 3.87 8.00 -12.55
N ILE A 860 3.94 7.72 -11.25
CA ILE A 860 4.62 8.58 -10.27
C ILE A 860 5.82 7.83 -9.70
N TRP A 861 7.02 8.42 -9.84
CA TRP A 861 8.29 7.79 -9.53
C TRP A 861 8.98 8.42 -8.31
N LYS A 862 9.43 7.58 -7.38
CA LYS A 862 10.35 7.93 -6.28
C LYS A 862 11.79 7.53 -6.64
N ASP A 863 12.77 8.18 -6.01
CA ASP A 863 14.21 7.92 -6.16
C ASP A 863 14.70 8.01 -7.62
N TYR A 864 14.02 8.81 -8.44
CA TYR A 864 14.26 8.90 -9.88
C TYR A 864 15.70 9.34 -10.20
N THR A 865 16.31 10.18 -9.36
CA THR A 865 17.71 10.63 -9.49
C THR A 865 18.74 9.51 -9.29
N LEU A 866 18.40 8.44 -8.55
CA LEU A 866 19.33 7.38 -8.17
C LEU A 866 19.30 6.22 -9.18
N ARG A 867 20.43 6.00 -9.85
CA ARG A 867 20.56 4.97 -10.90
C ARG A 867 20.22 3.57 -10.39
N GLY A 868 19.23 2.94 -11.00
CA GLY A 868 18.79 1.58 -10.68
C GLY A 868 18.00 1.46 -9.37
N LYS A 869 17.72 2.57 -8.68
CA LYS A 869 16.90 2.60 -7.45
C LYS A 869 15.54 3.25 -7.65
N GLN A 870 15.23 3.77 -8.85
CA GLN A 870 13.93 4.38 -9.13
C GLN A 870 12.77 3.39 -8.91
N LYS A 871 11.74 3.80 -8.17
CA LYS A 871 10.57 2.99 -7.79
C LYS A 871 9.29 3.65 -8.29
N LEU A 872 8.39 2.86 -8.87
CA LEU A 872 7.04 3.31 -9.21
C LEU A 872 6.18 3.30 -7.92
N VAL A 873 5.69 4.47 -7.51
CA VAL A 873 4.89 4.67 -6.29
C VAL A 873 3.42 4.33 -6.54
N THR A 874 2.84 4.95 -7.56
CA THR A 874 1.46 4.70 -8.01
C THR A 874 1.36 4.92 -9.52
N ALA A 875 0.37 4.28 -10.14
CA ALA A 875 0.09 4.39 -11.56
C ALA A 875 -1.39 4.10 -11.85
N PHE A 876 -2.05 4.99 -12.60
CA PHE A 876 -3.47 4.90 -12.92
C PHE A 876 -3.79 5.57 -14.27
N SER A 877 -4.90 5.17 -14.90
CA SER A 877 -5.44 5.88 -16.05
C SER A 877 -6.26 7.07 -15.56
N SER A 878 -5.98 8.28 -16.06
CA SER A 878 -6.79 9.46 -15.72
C SER A 878 -8.01 9.68 -16.60
N ILE A 879 -8.05 9.03 -17.77
CA ILE A 879 -9.04 9.29 -18.82
C ILE A 879 -9.94 8.06 -19.01
N HIS A 880 -11.16 8.17 -18.52
CA HIS A 880 -12.19 7.12 -18.58
C HIS A 880 -13.29 7.42 -19.60
N GLY A 881 -14.01 6.37 -20.04
CA GLY A 881 -15.19 6.49 -20.89
C GLY A 881 -14.95 6.67 -22.39
N HIS A 882 -13.71 6.58 -22.89
CA HIS A 882 -13.45 6.58 -24.33
C HIS A 882 -13.91 5.28 -24.99
N LYS A 883 -14.35 5.34 -26.26
CA LYS A 883 -14.72 4.13 -27.01
C LYS A 883 -13.49 3.27 -27.29
N PRO A 884 -13.53 1.94 -27.08
CA PRO A 884 -12.40 1.07 -27.38
C PRO A 884 -12.07 1.14 -28.88
N GLY A 885 -10.81 1.47 -29.20
CA GLY A 885 -10.30 1.60 -30.57
C GLY A 885 -9.73 2.98 -30.93
N VAL A 886 -9.94 4.01 -30.12
CA VAL A 886 -9.22 5.30 -30.24
C VAL A 886 -7.75 5.05 -29.89
N ARG A 887 -6.84 5.23 -30.87
CA ARG A 887 -5.41 4.87 -30.71
C ARG A 887 -4.58 5.93 -29.99
N ASN A 888 -4.90 7.21 -30.18
CA ASN A 888 -4.24 8.33 -29.54
C ASN A 888 -5.31 9.17 -28.84
N LEU A 889 -5.17 9.42 -27.54
CA LEU A 889 -6.08 10.30 -26.78
C LEU A 889 -5.54 11.73 -26.66
N ASN A 890 -4.27 11.95 -27.06
CA ASN A 890 -3.52 13.20 -26.93
C ASN A 890 -3.76 13.85 -25.56
N ALA A 891 -3.62 13.04 -24.50
CA ALA A 891 -3.91 13.42 -23.13
C ALA A 891 -3.15 14.69 -22.73
N VAL A 892 -3.82 15.63 -22.07
CA VAL A 892 -3.25 16.85 -21.50
C VAL A 892 -3.54 16.85 -20.01
N VAL A 893 -2.49 17.00 -19.20
CA VAL A 893 -2.55 16.89 -17.73
C VAL A 893 -2.00 18.15 -17.08
N ASP A 894 -2.45 18.51 -15.88
CA ASP A 894 -1.71 19.43 -15.00
C ASP A 894 -1.91 19.15 -13.50
N TRP A 895 -0.89 19.49 -12.71
CA TRP A 895 -0.80 19.22 -11.27
C TRP A 895 -0.97 20.49 -10.43
N GLN A 896 -1.76 20.43 -9.36
CA GLN A 896 -1.96 21.52 -8.40
C GLN A 896 -1.63 21.06 -6.98
N GLN A 897 -0.38 21.28 -6.56
CA GLN A 897 0.15 20.92 -5.24
C GLN A 897 -0.70 21.50 -4.08
N GLN A 898 -1.26 22.69 -4.25
CA GLN A 898 -2.06 23.41 -3.25
C GLN A 898 -3.32 22.65 -2.80
N CYS A 899 -3.89 21.80 -3.65
CA CYS A 899 -5.15 21.08 -3.35
C CYS A 899 -5.05 19.56 -3.49
N GLY A 900 -3.88 19.01 -3.81
CA GLY A 900 -3.76 17.57 -4.12
C GLY A 900 -4.45 17.17 -5.43
N TYR A 901 -4.79 18.15 -6.29
CA TYR A 901 -5.61 17.94 -7.47
C TYR A 901 -4.78 17.76 -8.74
N LEU A 902 -5.16 16.74 -9.52
CA LEU A 902 -4.64 16.48 -10.85
C LEU A 902 -5.77 16.60 -11.87
N TYR A 903 -5.56 17.44 -12.88
CA TYR A 903 -6.53 17.70 -13.95
C TYR A 903 -6.11 16.94 -15.20
N ALA A 904 -7.02 16.22 -15.84
CA ALA A 904 -6.74 15.48 -17.06
C ALA A 904 -7.87 15.65 -18.10
N SER A 905 -7.49 15.82 -19.36
CA SER A 905 -8.39 15.87 -20.52
C SER A 905 -7.63 15.44 -21.78
N GLY A 906 -8.19 15.61 -22.98
CA GLY A 906 -7.56 15.25 -24.24
C GLY A 906 -8.52 15.38 -25.42
N GLU A 907 -8.53 14.40 -26.31
CA GLU A 907 -9.47 14.37 -27.45
C GLU A 907 -10.95 14.26 -27.05
N ILE A 908 -11.23 13.77 -25.84
CA ILE A 908 -12.59 13.71 -25.27
C ILE A 908 -13.01 15.12 -24.84
N SER A 909 -14.29 15.46 -25.03
CA SER A 909 -14.88 16.71 -24.52
C SER A 909 -14.93 16.80 -22.98
N SER A 910 -14.56 15.74 -22.24
CA SER A 910 -14.61 15.68 -20.77
C SER A 910 -13.31 16.17 -20.12
N ILE A 911 -13.45 16.83 -18.96
CA ILE A 911 -12.36 17.15 -18.05
C ILE A 911 -12.55 16.33 -16.78
N MET A 912 -11.53 15.55 -16.43
CA MET A 912 -11.47 14.67 -15.26
C MET A 912 -10.68 15.36 -14.14
N LEU A 913 -11.28 15.42 -12.96
CA LEU A 913 -10.66 15.92 -11.73
C LEU A 913 -10.32 14.75 -10.80
N TRP A 914 -9.03 14.58 -10.53
CA TRP A 914 -8.51 13.59 -9.62
C TRP A 914 -8.04 14.23 -8.31
N ASP A 915 -8.46 13.66 -7.19
CA ASP A 915 -7.89 13.90 -5.87
C ASP A 915 -6.85 12.80 -5.62
N VAL A 916 -5.57 13.19 -5.65
CA VAL A 916 -4.44 12.27 -5.52
C VAL A 916 -4.21 11.85 -4.06
N ASP A 917 -4.69 12.64 -3.09
CA ASP A 917 -4.62 12.27 -1.67
C ASP A 917 -5.58 11.12 -1.37
N LYS A 918 -6.77 11.14 -1.99
CA LYS A 918 -7.76 10.04 -1.92
C LYS A 918 -7.51 8.92 -2.91
N GLU A 919 -6.73 9.17 -3.96
CA GLU A 919 -6.63 8.34 -5.17
C GLU A 919 -8.03 8.06 -5.79
N GLN A 920 -8.81 9.14 -6.02
CA GLN A 920 -10.19 9.09 -6.52
C GLN A 920 -10.46 10.10 -7.64
N LEU A 921 -11.35 9.72 -8.56
CA LEU A 921 -11.98 10.64 -9.52
C LEU A 921 -13.12 11.39 -8.81
N VAL A 922 -12.91 12.66 -8.49
CA VAL A 922 -13.88 13.50 -7.77
C VAL A 922 -14.98 14.01 -8.70
N ASN A 923 -14.64 14.35 -9.94
CA ASN A 923 -15.61 14.91 -10.89
C ASN A 923 -15.21 14.59 -12.34
N SER A 924 -16.20 14.22 -13.15
CA SER A 924 -16.09 14.02 -14.59
C SER A 924 -17.11 14.92 -15.29
N LYS A 925 -16.68 16.14 -15.68
CA LYS A 925 -17.57 17.10 -16.33
C LYS A 925 -17.33 17.10 -17.84
N SER A 926 -18.39 16.84 -18.61
CA SER A 926 -18.40 17.19 -20.03
C SER A 926 -18.21 18.69 -20.15
N SER A 927 -17.14 19.13 -20.81
CA SER A 927 -17.00 20.53 -21.19
C SER A 927 -18.17 20.88 -22.13
N SER A 928 -18.67 22.11 -22.04
CA SER A 928 -19.73 22.62 -22.92
C SER A 928 -19.23 22.91 -24.35
N SER A 929 -18.23 22.16 -24.83
CA SER A 929 -17.74 22.20 -26.21
C SER A 929 -17.68 20.79 -26.76
N ASP A 930 -18.08 20.62 -28.02
CA ASP A 930 -17.78 19.42 -28.78
C ASP A 930 -16.31 19.38 -29.26
N CYS A 931 -15.52 20.41 -28.94
CA CYS A 931 -14.09 20.49 -29.27
C CYS A 931 -13.21 19.95 -28.14
N SER A 932 -12.15 19.25 -28.52
CA SER A 932 -11.12 18.71 -27.63
C SER A 932 -10.26 19.79 -26.95
N VAL A 933 -9.72 19.46 -25.79
CA VAL A 933 -8.77 20.30 -25.03
C VAL A 933 -7.36 20.09 -25.58
N SER A 934 -6.65 21.18 -25.89
CA SER A 934 -5.30 21.15 -26.46
C SER A 934 -4.21 21.66 -25.51
N ALA A 935 -4.57 22.43 -24.48
CA ALA A 935 -3.65 22.91 -23.45
C ALA A 935 -4.38 23.06 -22.11
N LEU A 936 -3.72 22.78 -20.99
CA LEU A 936 -4.30 22.86 -19.65
C LEU A 936 -3.27 23.41 -18.65
N ALA A 937 -3.69 24.38 -17.83
CA ALA A 937 -2.88 24.95 -16.75
C ALA A 937 -3.72 25.22 -15.49
N ALA A 938 -3.26 24.71 -14.35
CA ALA A 938 -3.83 24.92 -13.03
C ALA A 938 -3.16 26.10 -12.31
N SER A 939 -3.91 26.81 -11.46
CA SER A 939 -3.35 27.91 -10.68
C SER A 939 -2.55 27.36 -9.50
N GLN A 940 -1.26 27.69 -9.41
CA GLN A 940 -0.43 27.29 -8.27
C GLN A 940 -0.68 28.13 -7.01
N VAL A 941 -1.52 29.19 -7.12
CA VAL A 941 -1.90 30.09 -6.01
C VAL A 941 -3.37 29.84 -5.61
N HIS A 942 -4.28 29.85 -6.58
CA HIS A 942 -5.72 29.74 -6.31
C HIS A 942 -6.18 28.29 -6.43
N GLY A 943 -6.07 27.55 -5.34
CA GLY A 943 -6.49 26.15 -5.25
C GLY A 943 -7.91 25.92 -5.80
N GLY A 944 -8.09 24.88 -6.62
CA GLY A 944 -9.35 24.58 -7.31
C GLY A 944 -9.56 25.30 -8.65
N GLN A 945 -8.78 26.34 -8.99
CA GLN A 945 -8.90 27.05 -10.26
C GLN A 945 -7.93 26.52 -11.33
N PHE A 946 -8.44 26.32 -12.54
CA PHE A 946 -7.67 25.87 -13.70
C PHE A 946 -8.23 26.40 -15.02
N THR A 947 -7.42 26.37 -16.07
CA THR A 947 -7.75 26.89 -17.40
C THR A 947 -7.50 25.85 -18.47
N ALA A 948 -8.36 25.84 -19.49
CA ALA A 948 -8.23 24.96 -20.66
C ALA A 948 -8.27 25.79 -21.95
N GLY A 949 -7.31 25.55 -22.83
CA GLY A 949 -7.30 26.00 -24.22
C GLY A 949 -7.79 24.88 -25.15
N PHE A 950 -8.53 25.24 -26.18
CA PHE A 950 -9.21 24.30 -27.08
C PHE A 950 -8.66 24.36 -28.51
N ILE A 951 -8.97 23.33 -29.30
CA ILE A 951 -8.62 23.28 -30.73
C ILE A 951 -9.29 24.40 -31.55
N ASP A 952 -10.45 24.92 -31.12
CA ASP A 952 -11.16 26.04 -31.77
C ASP A 952 -10.63 27.43 -31.38
N GLY A 953 -9.46 27.52 -30.73
CA GLY A 953 -8.89 28.78 -30.26
C GLY A 953 -9.64 29.42 -29.07
N SER A 954 -10.65 28.74 -28.51
CA SER A 954 -11.31 29.19 -27.28
C SER A 954 -10.48 28.88 -26.03
N VAL A 955 -10.70 29.67 -24.99
CA VAL A 955 -10.05 29.57 -23.68
C VAL A 955 -11.14 29.61 -22.61
N ARG A 956 -11.11 28.69 -21.66
CA ARG A 956 -12.09 28.62 -20.57
C ARG A 956 -11.40 28.58 -19.21
N LEU A 957 -11.97 29.28 -18.23
CA LEU A 957 -11.60 29.18 -16.82
C LEU A 957 -12.64 28.32 -16.11
N TYR A 958 -12.13 27.43 -15.25
CA TYR A 958 -12.90 26.61 -14.35
C TYR A 958 -12.49 26.85 -12.89
N ASP A 959 -13.45 26.79 -11.97
CA ASP A 959 -13.25 26.74 -10.52
C ASP A 959 -14.07 25.57 -9.96
N VAL A 960 -13.35 24.55 -9.46
CA VAL A 960 -13.89 23.30 -8.88
C VAL A 960 -14.88 23.56 -7.74
N ARG A 961 -14.81 24.72 -7.06
CA ARG A 961 -15.70 25.09 -5.96
C ARG A 961 -17.11 25.48 -6.42
N THR A 962 -17.30 25.72 -7.72
CA THR A 962 -18.59 26.08 -8.31
C THR A 962 -19.27 24.85 -8.91
N PRO A 963 -20.60 24.67 -8.77
CA PRO A 963 -21.29 23.44 -9.18
C PRO A 963 -21.25 23.18 -10.69
N ASP A 964 -21.23 24.24 -11.51
CA ASP A 964 -21.06 24.13 -12.96
C ASP A 964 -19.59 24.05 -13.40
N MET A 965 -18.66 24.30 -12.48
CA MET A 965 -17.22 24.52 -12.65
C MET A 965 -16.82 25.63 -13.63
N LEU A 966 -17.53 25.86 -14.74
CA LEU A 966 -17.20 26.86 -15.74
C LEU A 966 -17.46 28.28 -15.20
N VAL A 967 -16.40 29.07 -15.04
CA VAL A 967 -16.49 30.48 -14.61
C VAL A 967 -16.63 31.41 -15.80
N CYS A 968 -15.84 31.18 -16.87
CA CYS A 968 -15.82 32.05 -18.04
C CYS A 968 -15.35 31.27 -19.28
N GLY A 969 -15.91 31.61 -20.45
CA GLY A 969 -15.43 31.15 -21.75
C GLY A 969 -15.17 32.34 -22.67
N LEU A 970 -13.95 32.43 -23.19
CA LEU A 970 -13.46 33.48 -24.07
C LEU A 970 -13.07 32.87 -25.43
N ARG A 971 -13.19 33.66 -26.50
CA ARG A 971 -12.62 33.34 -27.82
C ARG A 971 -11.60 34.41 -28.21
N PRO A 972 -10.37 34.36 -27.66
CA PRO A 972 -9.33 35.35 -27.93
C PRO A 972 -8.84 35.33 -29.39
N HIS A 973 -8.56 34.15 -29.93
CA HIS A 973 -7.88 33.97 -31.22
C HIS A 973 -8.85 34.02 -32.41
N THR A 974 -9.55 35.16 -32.60
CA THR A 974 -10.57 35.33 -33.66
C THR A 974 -10.01 35.56 -35.06
N GLN A 975 -8.80 36.11 -35.21
CA GLN A 975 -8.23 36.45 -36.52
C GLN A 975 -7.81 35.22 -37.33
N ARG A 976 -7.33 34.17 -36.65
CA ARG A 976 -7.00 32.87 -37.21
C ARG A 976 -7.35 31.80 -36.19
N VAL A 977 -8.40 31.03 -36.49
CA VAL A 977 -8.88 29.94 -35.66
C VAL A 977 -7.93 28.75 -35.81
N GLU A 978 -6.89 28.72 -34.99
CA GLU A 978 -5.98 27.59 -34.80
C GLU A 978 -5.97 27.18 -33.31
N LYS A 979 -5.45 25.97 -33.02
CA LYS A 979 -5.45 25.43 -31.65
C LYS A 979 -4.63 26.29 -30.68
N VAL A 980 -5.08 26.36 -29.43
CA VAL A 980 -4.27 26.88 -28.33
C VAL A 980 -3.15 25.89 -28.03
N VAL A 981 -1.90 26.31 -28.22
CA VAL A 981 -0.69 25.47 -28.07
C VAL A 981 -0.19 25.47 -26.64
N GLY A 982 -0.40 26.57 -25.92
CA GLY A 982 -0.04 26.68 -24.52
C GLY A 982 -0.83 27.76 -23.82
N ILE A 983 -1.05 27.56 -22.53
CA ILE A 983 -1.81 28.44 -21.65
C ILE A 983 -1.14 28.47 -20.29
N GLY A 984 -1.23 29.60 -19.58
CA GLY A 984 -0.68 29.72 -18.23
C GLY A 984 -1.28 30.90 -17.47
N PHE A 985 -1.36 30.79 -16.15
CA PHE A 985 -1.66 31.93 -15.29
C PHE A 985 -0.47 32.89 -15.25
N GLN A 986 -0.73 34.18 -15.13
CA GLN A 986 0.33 35.17 -14.99
C GLN A 986 1.00 35.06 -13.60
N PRO A 987 2.32 35.31 -13.51
CA PRO A 987 3.03 35.39 -12.24
C PRO A 987 2.44 36.49 -11.35
N GLY A 988 1.88 36.12 -10.20
CA GLY A 988 1.28 37.06 -9.24
C GLY A 988 0.21 36.43 -8.35
N LEU A 989 -0.52 37.27 -7.62
CA LEU A 989 -1.67 36.88 -6.80
C LEU A 989 -3.02 37.15 -7.48
N ASP A 990 -3.04 37.83 -8.62
CA ASP A 990 -4.27 38.24 -9.31
C ASP A 990 -5.09 37.02 -9.79
N GLN A 991 -6.35 36.97 -9.38
CA GLN A 991 -7.28 35.95 -9.89
C GLN A 991 -7.63 36.24 -11.34
N GLY A 992 -7.48 35.21 -12.18
CA GLY A 992 -8.00 35.24 -13.54
C GLY A 992 -7.21 36.03 -14.57
N LYS A 993 -5.94 36.34 -14.32
CA LYS A 993 -5.02 36.82 -15.37
C LYS A 993 -4.34 35.64 -16.06
N ILE A 994 -4.55 35.50 -17.37
CA ILE A 994 -4.13 34.34 -18.18
C ILE A 994 -3.30 34.83 -19.38
N VAL A 995 -2.35 34.01 -19.81
CA VAL A 995 -1.65 34.11 -21.10
C VAL A 995 -2.04 32.90 -21.95
N SER A 996 -2.48 33.14 -23.19
CA SER A 996 -2.84 32.11 -24.18
C SER A 996 -2.01 32.28 -25.44
N ALA A 997 -1.47 31.21 -26.01
CA ALA A 997 -0.75 31.23 -27.27
C ALA A 997 -1.39 30.30 -28.30
N SER A 998 -1.73 30.84 -29.47
CA SER A 998 -2.25 30.07 -30.61
C SER A 998 -1.14 29.61 -31.54
N GLN A 999 -1.34 28.48 -32.23
CA GLN A 999 -0.45 28.00 -33.29
C GLN A 999 -0.27 29.02 -34.43
N ALA A 1000 -1.25 29.92 -34.61
CA ALA A 1000 -1.20 31.04 -35.55
C ALA A 1000 -0.05 32.03 -35.26
N GLY A 1001 0.49 32.02 -34.04
CA GLY A 1001 1.69 32.75 -33.63
C GLY A 1001 1.46 34.01 -32.80
N ASP A 1002 0.20 34.30 -32.47
CA ASP A 1002 -0.19 35.35 -31.53
C ASP A 1002 -0.29 34.84 -30.08
N ILE A 1003 0.23 35.65 -29.15
CA ILE A 1003 0.12 35.46 -27.71
C ILE A 1003 -0.81 36.54 -27.17
N GLN A 1004 -1.88 36.16 -26.50
CA GLN A 1004 -2.91 37.06 -25.97
C GLN A 1004 -2.97 37.00 -24.45
N PHE A 1005 -3.04 38.17 -23.82
CA PHE A 1005 -3.13 38.35 -22.38
C PHE A 1005 -4.57 38.73 -22.02
N LEU A 1006 -5.15 37.96 -21.11
CA LEU A 1006 -6.57 38.00 -20.77
C LEU A 1006 -6.72 38.34 -19.29
N ASP A 1007 -7.67 39.20 -18.95
CA ASP A 1007 -8.14 39.42 -17.58
C ASP A 1007 -9.61 39.02 -17.55
N ILE A 1008 -9.96 38.00 -16.76
CA ILE A 1008 -11.31 37.44 -16.73
C ILE A 1008 -12.36 38.45 -16.23
N ARG A 1009 -11.94 39.52 -15.53
CA ARG A 1009 -12.85 40.61 -15.15
C ARG A 1009 -13.24 41.48 -16.34
N ASN A 1010 -12.54 41.38 -17.47
CA ASN A 1010 -12.84 42.08 -18.71
C ASN A 1010 -13.16 41.09 -19.84
N HIS A 1011 -14.43 40.73 -19.97
CA HIS A 1011 -14.90 39.76 -20.97
C HIS A 1011 -14.86 40.24 -22.44
N SER A 1012 -14.41 41.47 -22.72
CA SER A 1012 -14.57 42.09 -24.05
C SER A 1012 -13.48 41.75 -25.07
N SER A 1013 -12.21 41.68 -24.64
CA SER A 1013 -11.06 41.41 -25.52
C SER A 1013 -9.77 41.16 -24.71
N ALA A 1014 -8.73 40.66 -25.37
CA ALA A 1014 -7.38 40.64 -24.81
C ALA A 1014 -6.85 42.06 -24.61
N TYR A 1015 -6.22 42.32 -23.45
CA TYR A 1015 -5.70 43.65 -23.13
C TYR A 1015 -4.30 43.90 -23.70
N LEU A 1016 -3.56 42.84 -24.02
CA LEU A 1016 -2.29 42.86 -24.74
C LEU A 1016 -2.24 41.69 -25.72
N THR A 1017 -1.72 41.92 -26.92
CA THR A 1017 -1.50 40.90 -27.95
C THR A 1017 -0.09 41.06 -28.53
N ILE A 1018 0.67 39.98 -28.59
CA ILE A 1018 2.04 39.93 -29.13
C ILE A 1018 2.05 39.00 -30.34
N GLU A 1019 2.36 39.54 -31.53
CA GLU A 1019 2.65 38.72 -32.72
C GLU A 1019 4.07 38.13 -32.62
N ALA A 1020 4.21 37.05 -31.85
CA ALA A 1020 5.52 36.43 -31.61
C ALA A 1020 6.10 35.83 -32.89
N HIS A 1021 5.31 35.07 -33.64
CA HIS A 1021 5.75 34.33 -34.83
C HIS A 1021 4.75 34.46 -35.99
N ARG A 1022 5.23 34.38 -37.24
CA ARG A 1022 4.36 34.33 -38.44
C ARG A 1022 3.87 32.89 -38.67
N GLY A 1023 2.98 32.40 -37.82
CA GLY A 1023 2.50 31.02 -37.82
C GLY A 1023 3.53 29.99 -37.36
N SER A 1024 3.04 28.82 -36.96
CA SER A 1024 3.82 27.68 -36.48
C SER A 1024 4.51 27.94 -35.13
N LEU A 1025 3.77 28.49 -34.16
CA LEU A 1025 4.13 28.46 -32.75
C LEU A 1025 3.89 27.04 -32.21
N THR A 1026 4.84 26.50 -31.45
CA THR A 1026 4.86 25.09 -31.03
C THR A 1026 5.01 24.87 -29.52
N ALA A 1027 5.47 25.87 -28.78
CA ALA A 1027 5.55 25.82 -27.32
C ALA A 1027 5.40 27.23 -26.71
N LEU A 1028 4.83 27.30 -25.50
CA LEU A 1028 4.79 28.48 -24.64
C LEU A 1028 5.30 28.08 -23.26
N ALA A 1029 6.17 28.90 -22.67
CA ALA A 1029 6.51 28.84 -21.25
C ALA A 1029 6.19 30.18 -20.58
N VAL A 1030 5.53 30.13 -19.43
CA VAL A 1030 5.26 31.27 -18.55
C VAL A 1030 6.02 31.01 -17.25
N HIS A 1031 6.81 31.98 -16.78
CA HIS A 1031 7.56 31.80 -15.54
C HIS A 1031 6.63 31.92 -14.32
N ARG A 1032 6.84 31.11 -13.27
CA ARG A 1032 5.98 31.07 -12.07
C ARG A 1032 5.95 32.39 -11.27
N HIS A 1033 7.10 33.05 -11.09
CA HIS A 1033 7.22 34.28 -10.27
C HIS A 1033 7.80 35.53 -10.97
N ALA A 1034 8.74 35.39 -11.91
CA ALA A 1034 9.30 36.53 -12.65
C ALA A 1034 8.38 36.96 -13.82
N PRO A 1035 8.31 38.26 -14.17
CA PRO A 1035 7.41 38.80 -15.19
C PRO A 1035 7.87 38.51 -16.64
N ILE A 1036 8.08 37.24 -16.98
CA ILE A 1036 8.70 36.80 -18.24
C ILE A 1036 8.00 35.59 -18.87
N ILE A 1037 7.93 35.58 -20.20
CA ILE A 1037 7.42 34.47 -21.01
C ILE A 1037 8.39 34.12 -22.15
N ALA A 1038 8.31 32.89 -22.66
CA ALA A 1038 9.06 32.44 -23.84
C ALA A 1038 8.15 31.66 -24.80
N SER A 1039 8.34 31.85 -26.11
CA SER A 1039 7.59 31.13 -27.14
C SER A 1039 8.51 30.51 -28.20
N GLY A 1040 8.24 29.24 -28.52
CA GLY A 1040 8.97 28.43 -29.47
C GLY A 1040 8.23 28.32 -30.80
N SER A 1041 8.98 28.23 -31.89
CA SER A 1041 8.44 27.99 -33.23
C SER A 1041 9.09 26.78 -33.90
N ALA A 1042 8.32 26.12 -34.76
CA ALA A 1042 8.82 25.11 -35.71
C ALA A 1042 9.96 25.62 -36.60
N LYS A 1043 10.12 26.95 -36.74
CA LYS A 1043 11.17 27.60 -37.54
C LYS A 1043 12.51 27.75 -36.78
N GLN A 1044 12.76 26.96 -35.74
CA GLN A 1044 14.00 26.95 -34.93
C GLN A 1044 14.28 28.26 -34.15
N LEU A 1045 13.24 29.09 -33.94
CA LEU A 1045 13.33 30.33 -33.16
C LEU A 1045 12.64 30.15 -31.81
N ILE A 1046 13.29 30.66 -30.77
CA ILE A 1046 12.70 30.90 -29.45
C ILE A 1046 12.78 32.41 -29.21
N LYS A 1047 11.65 33.02 -28.83
CA LYS A 1047 11.60 34.44 -28.46
C LYS A 1047 11.21 34.57 -27.00
N VAL A 1048 11.82 35.51 -26.31
CA VAL A 1048 11.58 35.79 -24.89
C VAL A 1048 11.01 37.20 -24.77
N PHE A 1049 9.92 37.35 -24.01
CA PHE A 1049 9.20 38.61 -23.84
C PHE A 1049 8.95 38.94 -22.36
N SER A 1050 8.91 40.23 -22.06
CA SER A 1050 8.33 40.77 -20.82
C SER A 1050 6.82 40.54 -20.80
N LEU A 1051 6.24 40.48 -19.60
CA LEU A 1051 4.79 40.53 -19.39
C LEU A 1051 4.14 41.82 -19.95
N GLU A 1052 4.92 42.88 -20.15
CA GLU A 1052 4.47 44.17 -20.71
C GLU A 1052 4.44 44.17 -22.25
N GLY A 1053 5.05 43.18 -22.91
CA GLY A 1053 5.08 43.02 -24.37
C GLY A 1053 6.46 43.15 -25.01
N ASP A 1054 7.44 43.72 -24.31
CA ASP A 1054 8.79 43.95 -24.83
C ASP A 1054 9.54 42.66 -25.15
N GLN A 1055 10.20 42.61 -26.31
CA GLN A 1055 11.00 41.44 -26.72
C GLN A 1055 12.41 41.51 -26.11
N LEU A 1056 12.62 40.81 -24.98
CA LEU A 1056 13.87 40.74 -24.23
C LEU A 1056 15.00 39.99 -24.98
N GLY A 1057 14.64 38.98 -25.76
CA GLY A 1057 15.64 38.14 -26.44
C GLY A 1057 15.10 37.32 -27.61
N THR A 1058 16.01 36.87 -28.47
CA THR A 1058 15.74 35.87 -29.51
C THR A 1058 16.90 34.89 -29.56
N ILE A 1059 16.60 33.63 -29.32
CA ILE A 1059 17.52 32.50 -29.38
C ILE A 1059 17.21 31.74 -30.68
N ARG A 1060 18.26 31.34 -31.39
CA ARG A 1060 18.14 30.56 -32.63
C ARG A 1060 19.01 29.31 -32.53
N TYR A 1061 18.41 28.15 -32.79
CA TYR A 1061 19.17 26.92 -32.93
C TYR A 1061 19.95 26.95 -34.25
N TYR A 1062 21.28 27.14 -34.17
CA TYR A 1062 22.16 27.10 -35.33
C TYR A 1062 22.45 25.64 -35.74
N PRO A 1063 22.28 25.26 -37.02
CA PRO A 1063 22.75 23.98 -37.52
C PRO A 1063 24.28 23.95 -37.49
N THR A 1064 24.88 22.87 -36.97
CA THR A 1064 26.33 22.66 -37.05
C THR A 1064 26.72 22.29 -38.49
N LEU A 1065 27.93 22.71 -38.90
CA LEU A 1065 28.28 22.92 -40.31
C LEU A 1065 28.19 21.67 -41.23
N MET A 1066 28.11 20.44 -40.69
CA MET A 1066 28.08 19.20 -41.49
C MET A 1066 27.14 18.08 -41.00
N ALA A 1067 26.26 18.27 -40.01
CA ALA A 1067 25.27 17.22 -39.65
C ALA A 1067 23.98 17.74 -39.00
N GLN A 1068 22.87 17.16 -39.45
CA GLN A 1068 21.49 17.22 -38.90
C GLN A 1068 20.85 18.62 -38.76
N LYS A 1069 19.70 18.79 -39.43
CA LYS A 1069 18.78 19.90 -39.16
C LYS A 1069 18.33 19.76 -37.70
N ILE A 1070 18.38 20.84 -36.92
CA ILE A 1070 17.76 20.86 -35.59
C ILE A 1070 16.24 20.95 -35.79
N GLY A 1071 15.49 20.14 -35.04
CA GLY A 1071 14.06 20.01 -35.22
C GLY A 1071 13.25 21.23 -34.81
N SER A 1072 11.93 21.10 -34.88
CA SER A 1072 11.00 22.01 -34.22
C SER A 1072 11.34 22.11 -32.73
N VAL A 1073 11.18 23.31 -32.15
CA VAL A 1073 11.10 23.45 -30.69
C VAL A 1073 9.88 22.65 -30.22
N SER A 1074 10.10 21.67 -29.35
CA SER A 1074 9.07 20.76 -28.83
C SER A 1074 8.56 21.22 -27.48
N CYS A 1075 9.47 21.57 -26.57
CA CYS A 1075 9.13 22.05 -25.23
C CYS A 1075 9.97 23.26 -24.80
N LEU A 1076 9.34 24.12 -23.99
CA LEU A 1076 9.99 25.20 -23.25
C LEU A 1076 9.52 25.10 -21.80
N ASN A 1077 10.41 25.28 -20.83
CA ASN A 1077 10.05 25.29 -19.42
C ASN A 1077 11.00 26.18 -18.61
N PHE A 1078 10.47 26.97 -17.67
CA PHE A 1078 11.27 27.82 -16.79
C PHE A 1078 11.58 27.10 -15.48
N HIS A 1079 12.72 27.42 -14.85
CA HIS A 1079 12.98 26.99 -13.48
C HIS A 1079 11.98 27.68 -12.53
N PRO A 1080 11.41 26.99 -11.53
CA PRO A 1080 10.37 27.57 -10.66
C PRO A 1080 10.79 28.89 -9.99
N TYR A 1081 12.03 28.95 -9.48
CA TYR A 1081 12.54 30.02 -8.63
C TYR A 1081 13.73 30.80 -9.22
N GLN A 1082 14.06 30.63 -10.50
CA GLN A 1082 15.22 31.26 -11.13
C GLN A 1082 14.93 31.54 -12.61
N VAL A 1083 15.56 32.58 -13.16
CA VAL A 1083 15.42 32.96 -14.57
C VAL A 1083 16.30 32.07 -15.46
N LEU A 1084 16.02 30.76 -15.43
CA LEU A 1084 16.60 29.73 -16.27
C LEU A 1084 15.52 29.17 -17.21
N LEU A 1085 15.83 29.06 -18.50
CA LEU A 1085 14.95 28.50 -19.52
C LEU A 1085 15.54 27.21 -20.07
N ALA A 1086 14.86 26.07 -19.84
CA ALA A 1086 15.12 24.84 -20.56
C ALA A 1086 14.35 24.83 -21.88
N ALA A 1087 15.03 24.50 -22.97
CA ALA A 1087 14.43 24.32 -24.29
C ALA A 1087 14.82 22.97 -24.89
N GLY A 1088 13.83 22.22 -25.36
CA GLY A 1088 14.00 20.99 -26.11
C GLY A 1088 13.67 21.22 -27.59
N ALA A 1089 14.46 20.61 -28.46
CA ALA A 1089 14.16 20.50 -29.88
C ALA A 1089 14.07 19.03 -30.29
N ALA A 1090 13.17 18.71 -31.21
CA ALA A 1090 12.84 17.32 -31.57
C ALA A 1090 14.06 16.48 -32.01
N ASP A 1091 15.02 17.07 -32.73
CA ASP A 1091 15.98 16.26 -33.50
C ASP A 1091 17.33 16.01 -32.81
N ALA A 1092 17.72 16.75 -31.75
CA ALA A 1092 19.09 16.60 -31.20
C ALA A 1092 19.42 17.04 -29.77
N CYS A 1093 18.77 18.05 -29.16
CA CYS A 1093 19.32 18.62 -27.91
C CYS A 1093 18.32 19.29 -26.96
N VAL A 1094 18.67 19.21 -25.67
CA VAL A 1094 18.17 20.07 -24.60
C VAL A 1094 19.22 21.14 -24.30
N CYS A 1095 18.83 22.40 -24.30
CA CYS A 1095 19.68 23.53 -23.92
C CYS A 1095 19.09 24.27 -22.72
N ILE A 1096 19.93 24.78 -21.83
CA ILE A 1096 19.56 25.63 -20.71
C ILE A 1096 20.18 27.00 -20.91
N TYR A 1097 19.35 28.03 -20.87
CA TYR A 1097 19.74 29.43 -21.01
C TYR A 1097 19.53 30.18 -19.69
N ALA A 1098 20.41 31.12 -19.38
CA ALA A 1098 20.28 32.02 -18.24
C ALA A 1098 20.27 33.48 -18.67
N ASP A 1099 19.84 34.37 -17.76
CA ASP A 1099 20.10 35.81 -17.87
C ASP A 1099 21.58 36.08 -17.61
N ASP A 1100 22.21 36.90 -18.46
CA ASP A 1100 23.66 37.14 -18.46
C ASP A 1100 24.18 37.68 -17.10
N ASN A 1101 23.33 38.29 -16.26
CA ASN A 1101 23.66 38.74 -14.89
C ASN A 1101 23.99 37.60 -13.91
N THR A 1102 23.56 36.36 -14.19
CA THR A 1102 23.80 35.21 -13.30
C THR A 1102 25.19 34.59 -13.46
N GLN A 1103 25.85 34.81 -14.61
CA GLN A 1103 27.23 34.33 -14.85
C GLN A 1103 28.32 35.24 -14.26
N ALA A 1104 27.94 36.38 -13.67
CA ALA A 1104 28.86 37.41 -13.20
C ALA A 1104 29.08 37.41 -11.66
N ARG A 1105 28.79 36.31 -10.97
CA ARG A 1105 28.94 36.15 -9.51
C ARG A 1105 29.52 34.80 -9.13
#